data_AF-A0ABD0RK96-F1
#
_entry.id   AF-A0ABD0RK96-F1
#
_cell.length_a   1.000
_cell.length_b   1.000
_cell.length_c   1.000
_cell.angle_alpha   90.00
_cell.angle_beta   90.00
_cell.angle_gamma   90.00
#
_symmetry.space_group_name_H-M   'P 1'
#
loop_
_entity.id
_entity.type
_entity.pdbx_description
1 polymer ?
#
loop_
_entity_poly.entity_id
_entity_poly.type
_entity_poly.pdbx_seq_one_letter_code
_entity_poly.pdbx_strand_id
1 'polypeptide(L)'
;MIQAFIQNLLMMDYRARYLKTMKNNEEGHYDQGSYDSFKQEADYDDFFFNLGSVSNEETSQSEQIHPMDVQMAVFHCADGFLKQLMVTKLSQCQYALPLLVPDPFTQQIEFPLWTFRQINKSWKMRNTNKEIINQTQSVCKAETPMVFFFRFGSVSSSKSQLMNNLINEKHNTFFHRNCPGSSKTRVLMDGVVEIAWFCPSGTNTDKFTDCVAFSNLHGDAGDHEKQLQILTEMASVNVVLLPQLDRNDSSMIKLEELYMDSKPLICLFTEDESAVEVFKNKYRIGLKDRNQSEVSEELIKAIKDCLSESSSSFRLKDVSKQRPDIKVDEEDDDDCRRGREAAQQMMSLLEKKDLTKIKESFLPHQGKLCHQWSQKNKELHQAQGNELEMDISRKQKELKNIRELQHKTDLSEFIKFFVKEMNSDTGHKMFFIKWLGILLDEYTSADLFILYHKYEETWSTVLKLKEKHELEKLTVKQAELERISEELQAATFGLEHIMREIGQIYESCSSVMKNKKDLQVHFSSLPSLAAEMMISGFPLELMDGDAAHVPVIWISAVLDELKLKLGDQRVFVLSVLGIQSSGKSTMLNAMFGLQFAVSAGRCTRGAFMQLVKVSDEMKTQMNFDYILVVDTEGLHSLELAGRSTRHHDNELATFVVGLANLTLINIFGENPSEMQEILQIVVQALMRMKKVRLSPSCVFVHQNISDITAGEKNKEGRRRLQETLDEMTKIAAKDEDCDAKCFSDVIRFDVQNDVKYFAQFWEGNPPMAPPNPKYCDNIQELKKIIVSHASKSHGRMVRHLNGRIKDLWEAIKNERFVFSFQNSLEISAYRKLEKKYSNWSWSLRSAMMETEDKLHNKIKNEAIHEVEEIDLQRELKKTTVIFGKTIYQKLKEPIEQSVYKKIARDLTDEMRSNCESLNGNRSNLEKHILKTLAEEEDFDKYMNYVHNPRDHFKSFIRDEVSRYITDKFSVSVLPKMKQNIELLQQKIMKAAHESTEHVQVNSGDVGLWLKSFTQQLSDELIFSEKDLSGVKHYDVDDFNLLEDVIKQELTVRMSDISSRFNTETFPVNLDYKYRPDEILIDHFCQCCWVQCPFCTAICTNTIENHDGDHSVPLHRSIGLNGIYYRNTSNLSTHICTSAVASSNLYFYPYDSDDKVLWKDYRTAGGVYAEWSITPDFSELPYWKWFLCRFQKDLEKKYKQFEDYVKIPDEWRQYSKDEAI
;
A
#
# COMPACT_ATOMS: atom_id res chain seq x y z
N MET A 1 -26.41 -20.11 -16.72
CA MET A 1 -26.07 -18.72 -17.08
C MET A 1 -26.28 -17.74 -15.94
N ILE A 2 -27.48 -17.65 -15.34
CA ILE A 2 -27.77 -16.76 -14.19
C ILE A 2 -26.72 -16.85 -13.07
N GLN A 3 -26.43 -18.06 -12.59
CA GLN A 3 -25.44 -18.26 -11.52
C GLN A 3 -24.04 -17.74 -11.91
N ALA A 4 -23.58 -18.04 -13.14
CA ALA A 4 -22.29 -17.56 -13.64
C ALA A 4 -22.27 -16.03 -13.78
N PHE A 5 -23.38 -15.43 -14.22
CA PHE A 5 -23.52 -13.97 -14.32
C PHE A 5 -23.36 -13.31 -12.95
N ILE A 6 -24.13 -13.77 -11.95
CA ILE A 6 -24.06 -13.23 -10.58
C ILE A 6 -22.67 -13.44 -9.99
N GLN A 7 -22.10 -14.64 -10.11
CA GLN A 7 -20.76 -14.94 -9.58
C GLN A 7 -19.69 -14.03 -10.17
N ASN A 8 -19.66 -13.87 -11.49
CA ASN A 8 -18.69 -13.01 -12.17
C ASN A 8 -18.91 -11.53 -11.81
N LEU A 9 -20.16 -11.06 -11.77
CA LEU A 9 -20.49 -9.69 -11.40
C LEU A 9 -20.08 -9.36 -9.96
N LEU A 10 -20.33 -10.24 -9.00
CA LEU A 10 -19.95 -10.03 -7.59
C LEU A 10 -18.42 -9.90 -7.42
N MET A 11 -17.65 -10.62 -8.24
CA MET A 11 -16.20 -10.53 -8.30
C MET A 11 -15.66 -9.33 -9.10
N MET A 12 -16.56 -8.51 -9.64
CA MET A 12 -16.26 -7.37 -10.51
C MET A 12 -15.61 -7.76 -11.86
N ASP A 13 -15.88 -8.99 -12.34
CA ASP A 13 -15.46 -9.43 -13.65
C ASP A 13 -16.44 -8.91 -14.71
N TYR A 14 -16.06 -7.82 -15.40
CA TYR A 14 -16.86 -7.25 -16.48
C TYR A 14 -16.98 -8.17 -17.72
N ARG A 15 -16.39 -9.37 -17.72
CA ARG A 15 -16.70 -10.36 -18.76
C ARG A 15 -18.05 -11.05 -18.51
N ALA A 16 -18.66 -10.88 -17.33
CA ALA A 16 -19.97 -11.43 -16.96
C ALA A 16 -21.07 -11.14 -18.00
N ARG A 17 -21.04 -9.95 -18.62
CA ARG A 17 -22.02 -9.51 -19.62
C ARG A 17 -21.89 -10.22 -20.97
N TYR A 18 -20.82 -10.98 -21.22
CA TYR A 18 -20.55 -11.66 -22.49
C TYR A 18 -20.67 -13.19 -22.41
N LEU A 19 -21.36 -13.71 -21.39
CA LEU A 19 -21.59 -15.15 -21.22
C LEU A 19 -22.38 -15.73 -22.40
N LYS A 20 -21.92 -16.86 -22.94
CA LYS A 20 -22.57 -17.59 -24.04
C LYS A 20 -23.13 -18.92 -23.54
N THR A 21 -24.19 -19.40 -24.18
CA THR A 21 -24.64 -20.79 -24.05
C THR A 21 -23.60 -21.72 -24.68
N MET A 22 -22.91 -22.52 -23.86
CA MET A 22 -22.11 -23.64 -24.36
C MET A 22 -23.07 -24.66 -24.97
N LYS A 23 -22.99 -24.90 -26.28
CA LYS A 23 -23.60 -26.11 -26.86
C LYS A 23 -22.79 -27.30 -26.34
N ASN A 24 -23.45 -28.26 -25.71
CA ASN A 24 -22.85 -29.56 -25.43
C ASN A 24 -22.56 -30.22 -26.79
N ASN A 25 -21.39 -29.96 -27.36
CA ASN A 25 -20.85 -30.85 -28.37
C ASN A 25 -20.31 -32.04 -27.59
N GLU A 26 -21.07 -33.14 -27.60
CA GLU A 26 -20.52 -34.44 -27.26
C GLU A 26 -19.20 -34.62 -28.02
N GLU A 27 -18.16 -34.96 -27.27
CA GLU A 27 -16.82 -35.25 -27.77
C GLU A 27 -16.92 -36.40 -28.79
N GLY A 28 -17.02 -36.05 -30.06
CA GLY A 28 -16.69 -36.96 -31.15
C GLY A 28 -15.18 -37.18 -31.11
N HIS A 29 -14.77 -38.31 -30.53
CA HIS A 29 -13.43 -38.88 -30.69
C HIS A 29 -13.06 -38.88 -32.19
N TYR A 30 -12.22 -37.93 -32.61
CA TYR A 30 -11.46 -38.09 -33.84
C TYR A 30 -10.23 -38.93 -33.52
N ASP A 31 -10.39 -40.23 -33.72
CA ASP A 31 -9.28 -41.16 -33.88
C ASP A 31 -8.41 -40.67 -35.04
N GLN A 32 -7.12 -40.49 -34.77
CA GLN A 32 -6.09 -40.32 -35.79
C GLN A 32 -5.93 -41.65 -36.54
N GLY A 33 -6.63 -41.77 -37.67
CA GLY A 33 -6.56 -42.95 -38.54
C GLY A 33 -6.54 -42.58 -40.03
N SER A 34 -5.40 -42.86 -40.66
CA SER A 34 -5.10 -42.94 -42.11
C SER A 34 -5.46 -41.77 -43.02
N TYR A 35 -4.41 -41.14 -43.54
CA TYR A 35 -4.37 -40.61 -44.90
C TYR A 35 -4.91 -41.65 -45.89
N ASP A 36 -6.00 -41.32 -46.59
CA ASP A 36 -6.10 -41.70 -47.99
C ASP A 36 -6.95 -40.71 -48.80
N SER A 37 -6.50 -40.53 -50.03
CA SER A 37 -6.89 -39.55 -51.03
C SER A 37 -8.39 -39.50 -51.34
N PHE A 38 -8.95 -38.31 -51.60
CA PHE A 38 -9.72 -38.01 -52.81
C PHE A 38 -9.78 -36.49 -53.02
N LYS A 39 -9.10 -36.01 -54.07
CA LYS A 39 -9.37 -34.71 -54.67
C LYS A 39 -10.69 -34.83 -55.42
N GLN A 40 -11.65 -33.96 -55.12
CA GLN A 40 -12.74 -33.63 -56.03
C GLN A 40 -12.68 -32.12 -56.27
N GLU A 41 -12.46 -31.76 -57.52
CA GLU A 41 -12.48 -30.37 -58.00
C GLU A 41 -13.88 -29.81 -57.78
N ALA A 42 -13.99 -28.80 -56.91
CA ALA A 42 -15.21 -28.01 -56.78
C ALA A 42 -15.23 -26.99 -57.91
N ASP A 43 -16.28 -27.06 -58.73
CA ASP A 43 -16.53 -26.20 -59.87
C ASP A 43 -16.77 -24.74 -59.40
N TYR A 44 -16.17 -23.77 -60.09
CA TYR A 44 -16.20 -22.35 -59.71
C TYR A 44 -17.62 -21.76 -59.84
N ASP A 45 -18.45 -22.35 -60.69
CA ASP A 45 -19.83 -21.92 -60.91
C ASP A 45 -20.80 -22.37 -59.79
N ASP A 46 -20.53 -23.47 -59.08
CA ASP A 46 -21.46 -23.99 -58.06
C ASP A 46 -21.42 -23.16 -56.74
N PHE A 47 -20.33 -22.42 -56.51
CA PHE A 47 -20.18 -21.50 -55.37
C PHE A 47 -20.98 -20.19 -55.56
N PHE A 48 -21.16 -19.73 -56.80
CA PHE A 48 -21.82 -18.46 -57.09
C PHE A 48 -23.31 -18.60 -57.46
N PHE A 49 -23.73 -19.72 -58.06
CA PHE A 49 -25.12 -19.90 -58.50
C PHE A 49 -26.10 -20.38 -57.41
N ASN A 50 -25.61 -20.81 -56.24
CA ASN A 50 -26.45 -21.15 -55.08
C ASN A 50 -26.90 -19.96 -54.21
N LEU A 51 -26.66 -18.71 -54.63
CA LEU A 51 -27.22 -17.51 -53.97
C LEU A 51 -28.70 -17.22 -54.32
N GLY A 52 -29.32 -18.01 -55.19
CA GLY A 52 -30.64 -17.72 -55.78
C GLY A 52 -31.86 -18.37 -55.12
N SER A 53 -31.71 -19.35 -54.23
CA SER A 53 -32.86 -20.02 -53.61
C SER A 53 -32.50 -20.70 -52.29
N VAL A 54 -32.47 -19.94 -51.20
CA VAL A 54 -32.68 -20.53 -49.87
C VAL A 54 -34.19 -20.55 -49.66
N SER A 55 -34.82 -21.66 -50.04
CA SER A 55 -36.13 -22.02 -49.52
C SER A 55 -36.07 -22.05 -48.00
N ASN A 56 -37.09 -21.50 -47.35
CA ASN A 56 -37.34 -21.52 -45.92
C ASN A 56 -37.43 -22.97 -45.38
N GLU A 57 -36.29 -23.63 -45.23
CA GLU A 57 -36.16 -24.67 -44.22
C GLU A 57 -35.53 -23.99 -43.01
N GLU A 58 -36.36 -23.79 -41.98
CA GLU A 58 -35.93 -23.42 -40.63
C GLU A 58 -34.88 -24.43 -40.18
N THR A 59 -33.62 -24.13 -40.45
CA THR A 59 -32.53 -24.67 -39.65
C THR A 59 -32.77 -24.12 -38.26
N SER A 60 -33.32 -24.95 -37.39
CA SER A 60 -33.55 -24.66 -35.98
C SER A 60 -32.22 -24.43 -35.28
N GLN A 61 -31.57 -23.29 -35.54
CA GLN A 61 -30.55 -22.74 -34.68
C GLN A 61 -31.27 -22.46 -33.37
N SER A 62 -31.00 -23.28 -32.35
CA SER A 62 -31.46 -23.06 -30.98
C SER A 62 -31.40 -21.56 -30.64
N GLU A 63 -32.54 -20.93 -30.38
CA GLU A 63 -32.63 -19.51 -30.08
C GLU A 63 -31.61 -19.16 -28.98
N GLN A 64 -30.59 -18.36 -29.33
CA GLN A 64 -29.58 -17.95 -28.38
C GLN A 64 -30.16 -16.86 -27.48
N ILE A 65 -30.18 -17.13 -26.17
CA ILE A 65 -30.64 -16.17 -25.16
C ILE A 65 -29.71 -14.96 -25.16
N HIS A 66 -30.28 -13.76 -25.29
CA HIS A 66 -29.53 -12.52 -25.28
C HIS A 66 -28.90 -12.28 -23.88
N PRO A 67 -27.59 -11.96 -23.74
CA PRO A 67 -26.94 -11.81 -22.44
C PRO A 67 -27.58 -10.74 -21.54
N MET A 68 -28.05 -9.64 -22.13
CA MET A 68 -28.76 -8.61 -21.37
C MET A 68 -30.14 -9.07 -20.86
N ASP A 69 -30.79 -10.03 -21.50
CA ASP A 69 -32.01 -10.63 -20.96
C ASP A 69 -31.69 -11.49 -19.72
N VAL A 70 -30.51 -12.10 -19.65
CA VAL A 70 -30.06 -12.78 -18.42
C VAL A 70 -29.90 -11.77 -17.29
N GLN A 71 -29.27 -10.62 -17.54
CA GLN A 71 -29.13 -9.55 -16.55
C GLN A 71 -30.51 -9.08 -16.06
N MET A 72 -31.43 -8.78 -16.98
CA MET A 72 -32.76 -8.29 -16.62
C MET A 72 -33.62 -9.36 -15.96
N ALA A 73 -33.51 -10.63 -16.35
CA ALA A 73 -34.20 -11.73 -15.68
C ALA A 73 -33.79 -11.82 -14.20
N VAL A 74 -32.49 -11.71 -13.90
CA VAL A 74 -32.02 -11.64 -12.51
C VAL A 74 -32.55 -10.39 -11.82
N PHE A 75 -32.49 -9.23 -12.49
CA PHE A 75 -32.97 -7.97 -11.92
C PHE A 75 -34.45 -8.02 -11.53
N HIS A 76 -35.32 -8.55 -12.39
CA HIS A 76 -36.76 -8.69 -12.11
C HIS A 76 -37.07 -9.72 -11.02
N CYS A 77 -36.25 -10.77 -10.90
CA CYS A 77 -36.46 -11.82 -9.90
C CYS A 77 -35.80 -11.52 -8.54
N ALA A 78 -34.96 -10.49 -8.46
CA ALA A 78 -34.21 -10.12 -7.26
C ALA A 78 -35.06 -9.29 -6.28
N ASP A 79 -34.85 -9.51 -4.98
CA ASP A 79 -35.34 -8.60 -3.94
C ASP A 79 -34.63 -7.23 -3.99
N GLY A 80 -35.14 -6.25 -3.24
CA GLY A 80 -34.59 -4.89 -3.24
C GLY A 80 -33.12 -4.81 -2.83
N PHE A 81 -32.65 -5.67 -1.94
CA PHE A 81 -31.24 -5.67 -1.49
C PHE A 81 -30.32 -6.28 -2.55
N LEU A 82 -30.72 -7.38 -3.18
CA LEU A 82 -29.98 -7.98 -4.28
C LEU A 82 -29.95 -7.08 -5.51
N LYS A 83 -31.07 -6.41 -5.85
CA LYS A 83 -31.12 -5.37 -6.91
C LYS A 83 -30.10 -4.26 -6.63
N GLN A 84 -30.08 -3.72 -5.40
CA GLN A 84 -29.13 -2.67 -5.00
C GLN A 84 -27.67 -3.16 -5.07
N LEU A 85 -27.38 -4.38 -4.62
CA LEU A 85 -26.04 -4.96 -4.71
C LEU A 85 -25.60 -5.15 -6.17
N MET A 86 -26.49 -5.68 -7.01
CA MET A 86 -26.24 -5.86 -8.45
C MET A 86 -25.91 -4.53 -9.12
N VAL A 87 -26.76 -3.51 -8.96
CA VAL A 87 -26.56 -2.19 -9.59
C VAL A 87 -25.28 -1.52 -9.08
N THR A 88 -24.96 -1.67 -7.80
CA THR A 88 -23.67 -1.23 -7.24
C THR A 88 -22.49 -1.90 -7.94
N LYS A 89 -22.56 -3.22 -8.17
CA LYS A 89 -21.50 -3.98 -8.86
C LYS A 89 -21.42 -3.65 -10.35
N LEU A 90 -22.55 -3.44 -11.03
CA LEU A 90 -22.59 -2.95 -12.41
C LEU A 90 -21.85 -1.61 -12.49
N SER A 91 -22.11 -0.68 -11.58
CA SER A 91 -21.43 0.63 -11.53
C SER A 91 -19.92 0.49 -11.31
N GLN A 92 -19.49 -0.43 -10.44
CA GLN A 92 -18.06 -0.74 -10.21
C GLN A 92 -17.38 -1.31 -11.46
N CYS A 93 -18.09 -2.10 -12.26
CA CYS A 93 -17.65 -2.61 -13.56
C CYS A 93 -17.69 -1.57 -14.70
N GLN A 94 -18.05 -0.31 -14.42
CA GLN A 94 -18.23 0.76 -15.42
C GLN A 94 -19.31 0.47 -16.48
N TYR A 95 -20.33 -0.27 -16.06
CA TYR A 95 -21.49 -0.54 -16.88
C TYR A 95 -22.58 0.53 -16.75
N ALA A 96 -23.40 0.65 -17.79
CA ALA A 96 -24.67 1.35 -17.71
C ALA A 96 -25.66 0.63 -16.77
N LEU A 97 -26.49 1.43 -16.10
CA LEU A 97 -27.36 1.01 -15.01
C LEU A 97 -28.84 1.14 -15.41
N PRO A 98 -29.73 0.22 -15.02
CA PRO A 98 -31.16 0.33 -15.31
C PRO A 98 -31.79 1.57 -14.65
N LEU A 99 -32.28 2.51 -15.46
CA LEU A 99 -32.92 3.75 -15.02
C LEU A 99 -34.45 3.63 -15.07
N LEU A 100 -35.03 3.19 -16.18
CA LEU A 100 -36.47 2.93 -16.29
C LEU A 100 -36.64 1.53 -16.82
N VAL A 101 -37.37 0.71 -16.06
CA VAL A 101 -37.51 -0.72 -16.34
C VAL A 101 -39.00 -1.04 -16.50
N PRO A 102 -39.47 -1.37 -17.70
CA PRO A 102 -40.84 -1.83 -17.88
C PRO A 102 -41.01 -3.21 -17.25
N ASP A 103 -42.08 -3.39 -16.48
CA ASP A 103 -42.45 -4.71 -15.98
C ASP A 103 -42.89 -5.61 -17.15
N PRO A 104 -42.33 -6.83 -17.29
CA PRO A 104 -42.56 -7.66 -18.46
C PRO A 104 -44.01 -8.17 -18.58
N PHE A 105 -44.80 -8.13 -17.51
CA PHE A 105 -46.17 -8.64 -17.50
C PHE A 105 -47.22 -7.52 -17.54
N THR A 106 -46.96 -6.42 -16.84
CA THR A 106 -47.91 -5.30 -16.64
C THR A 106 -47.59 -4.09 -17.50
N GLN A 107 -46.39 -4.01 -18.09
CA GLN A 107 -45.88 -2.85 -18.83
C GLN A 107 -45.82 -1.55 -18.00
N GLN A 108 -46.00 -1.64 -16.67
CA GLN A 108 -45.80 -0.52 -15.77
C GLN A 108 -44.31 -0.19 -15.68
N ILE A 109 -43.97 1.11 -15.71
CA ILE A 109 -42.58 1.55 -15.64
C ILE A 109 -42.15 1.60 -14.17
N GLU A 110 -41.11 0.83 -13.82
CA GLU A 110 -40.43 0.88 -12.53
C GLU A 110 -39.19 1.79 -12.63
N PHE A 111 -39.05 2.71 -11.68
CA PHE A 111 -37.83 3.49 -11.45
C PHE A 111 -37.14 2.95 -10.18
N PRO A 112 -36.05 2.18 -10.31
CA PRO A 112 -35.40 1.53 -9.19
C PRO A 112 -34.45 2.47 -8.42
N LEU A 113 -34.98 3.57 -7.88
CA LEU A 113 -34.19 4.62 -7.22
C LEU A 113 -33.40 4.12 -5.99
N TRP A 114 -33.95 3.18 -5.22
CA TRP A 114 -33.27 2.54 -4.09
C TRP A 114 -31.91 1.94 -4.48
N THR A 115 -31.82 1.40 -5.70
CA THR A 115 -30.61 0.73 -6.19
C THR A 115 -29.43 1.69 -6.45
N PHE A 116 -29.70 2.98 -6.64
CA PHE A 116 -28.68 4.01 -6.87
C PHE A 116 -28.10 4.60 -5.58
N ARG A 117 -28.73 4.38 -4.42
CA ARG A 117 -28.39 5.07 -3.16
C ARG A 117 -26.97 4.80 -2.65
N GLN A 118 -26.37 3.65 -2.98
CA GLN A 118 -25.00 3.30 -2.60
C GLN A 118 -23.94 3.70 -3.64
N ILE A 119 -24.33 4.26 -4.77
CA ILE A 119 -23.40 4.60 -5.85
C ILE A 119 -22.86 6.01 -5.62
N ASN A 120 -21.56 6.06 -5.30
CA ASN A 120 -20.77 7.29 -5.30
C ASN A 120 -19.85 7.30 -6.52
N LYS A 121 -19.72 8.46 -7.16
CA LYS A 121 -18.75 8.71 -8.22
C LYS A 121 -17.81 9.82 -7.78
N SER A 122 -16.55 9.70 -8.18
CA SER A 122 -15.51 10.69 -7.96
C SER A 122 -15.02 11.21 -9.30
N TRP A 123 -14.88 12.52 -9.45
CA TRP A 123 -14.36 13.16 -10.65
C TRP A 123 -13.59 14.42 -10.29
N LYS A 124 -12.81 14.94 -11.24
CA LYS A 124 -12.12 16.22 -11.06
C LYS A 124 -12.72 17.27 -11.97
N MET A 125 -13.07 18.42 -11.39
CA MET A 125 -13.59 19.56 -12.13
C MET A 125 -12.67 20.76 -12.01
N ARG A 126 -12.74 21.70 -12.96
CA ARG A 126 -12.04 22.98 -12.85
C ARG A 126 -12.97 24.03 -12.26
N ASN A 127 -12.54 24.67 -11.18
CA ASN A 127 -13.29 25.78 -10.59
C ASN A 127 -13.20 27.05 -11.47
N THR A 128 -13.93 28.09 -11.08
CA THR A 128 -13.90 29.42 -11.71
C THR A 128 -12.48 30.04 -11.77
N ASN A 129 -11.57 29.64 -10.88
CA ASN A 129 -10.17 30.06 -10.84
C ASN A 129 -9.23 29.15 -11.67
N LYS A 130 -9.78 28.17 -12.41
CA LYS A 130 -9.07 27.14 -13.20
C LYS A 130 -8.26 26.12 -12.39
N GLU A 131 -8.45 26.06 -11.08
CA GLU A 131 -7.85 25.05 -10.21
C GLU A 131 -8.64 23.74 -10.29
N ILE A 132 -7.94 22.62 -10.17
CA ILE A 132 -8.54 21.28 -10.22
C ILE A 132 -9.02 20.91 -8.82
N ILE A 133 -10.33 20.68 -8.67
CA ILE A 133 -10.95 20.23 -7.43
C ILE A 133 -11.42 18.79 -7.62
N ASN A 134 -11.14 17.94 -6.64
CA ASN A 134 -11.70 16.59 -6.57
C ASN A 134 -13.12 16.69 -6.01
N GLN A 135 -14.11 16.11 -6.68
CA GLN A 135 -15.48 16.00 -6.19
C GLN A 135 -15.82 14.53 -6.02
N THR A 136 -16.43 14.16 -4.89
CA THR A 136 -17.02 12.83 -4.68
C THR A 136 -18.43 13.00 -4.18
N GLN A 137 -19.41 12.44 -4.88
CA GLN A 137 -20.81 12.60 -4.54
C GLN A 137 -21.63 11.37 -4.92
N SER A 138 -22.72 11.13 -4.20
CA SER A 138 -23.76 10.19 -4.60
C SER A 138 -24.39 10.63 -5.92
N VAL A 139 -24.56 9.69 -6.85
CA VAL A 139 -25.21 9.95 -8.15
C VAL A 139 -26.64 10.45 -7.98
N CYS A 140 -27.33 10.10 -6.89
CA CYS A 140 -28.68 10.57 -6.59
C CYS A 140 -28.75 12.08 -6.28
N LYS A 141 -27.65 12.67 -5.82
CA LYS A 141 -27.55 14.11 -5.46
C LYS A 141 -26.80 14.93 -6.49
N ALA A 142 -25.95 14.29 -7.30
CA ALA A 142 -25.17 14.95 -8.33
C ALA A 142 -26.08 15.71 -9.31
N GLU A 143 -25.72 16.96 -9.58
CA GLU A 143 -26.34 17.77 -10.63
C GLU A 143 -25.48 17.65 -11.87
N THR A 144 -25.94 16.90 -12.85
CA THR A 144 -25.18 16.67 -14.07
C THR A 144 -26.08 16.93 -15.27
N PRO A 145 -25.61 17.56 -16.35
CA PRO A 145 -26.37 17.56 -17.59
C PRO A 145 -26.61 16.12 -18.09
N MET A 146 -27.77 15.87 -18.68
CA MET A 146 -28.12 14.58 -19.28
C MET A 146 -28.16 14.68 -20.80
N VAL A 147 -27.44 13.79 -21.48
CA VAL A 147 -27.55 13.55 -22.92
C VAL A 147 -28.37 12.29 -23.14
N PHE A 148 -29.52 12.44 -23.80
CA PHE A 148 -30.46 11.34 -24.01
C PHE A 148 -30.41 10.82 -25.45
N PHE A 149 -30.13 9.53 -25.60
CA PHE A 149 -30.00 8.84 -26.88
C PHE A 149 -31.18 7.89 -27.15
N PHE A 150 -31.87 8.10 -28.27
CA PHE A 150 -32.96 7.26 -28.76
C PHE A 150 -32.90 7.09 -30.28
N ARG A 151 -33.70 6.16 -30.82
CA ARG A 151 -33.79 5.90 -32.26
C ARG A 151 -35.25 5.76 -32.68
N PHE A 152 -35.54 6.06 -33.93
CA PHE A 152 -36.79 5.67 -34.59
C PHE A 152 -36.50 4.69 -35.70
N GLY A 153 -37.34 3.66 -35.86
CA GLY A 153 -37.19 2.66 -36.91
C GLY A 153 -35.91 1.83 -36.79
N SER A 154 -35.76 0.87 -37.70
CA SER A 154 -34.54 0.05 -37.80
C SER A 154 -33.42 0.86 -38.45
N VAL A 155 -32.26 0.92 -37.81
CA VAL A 155 -31.12 1.74 -38.24
C VAL A 155 -29.89 0.89 -38.55
N SER A 156 -29.16 1.25 -39.60
CA SER A 156 -27.95 0.55 -40.05
C SER A 156 -26.75 0.77 -39.12
N SER A 157 -26.75 1.80 -38.28
CA SER A 157 -25.68 2.10 -37.30
C SER A 157 -26.07 1.77 -35.85
N SER A 158 -25.08 1.38 -35.03
CA SER A 158 -25.31 0.99 -33.63
C SER A 158 -25.27 2.19 -32.68
N LYS A 159 -26.43 2.58 -32.14
CA LYS A 159 -26.57 3.67 -31.15
C LYS A 159 -25.65 3.52 -29.94
N SER A 160 -25.71 2.37 -29.26
CA SER A 160 -24.94 2.12 -28.04
C SER A 160 -23.43 2.10 -28.30
N GLN A 161 -22.99 1.75 -29.52
CA GLN A 161 -21.57 1.82 -29.88
C GLN A 161 -21.10 3.27 -30.02
N LEU A 162 -21.90 4.15 -30.64
CA LEU A 162 -21.60 5.58 -30.68
C LEU A 162 -21.48 6.16 -29.28
N MET A 163 -22.39 5.79 -28.37
CA MET A 163 -22.35 6.24 -26.97
C MET A 163 -21.09 5.77 -26.24
N ASN A 164 -20.66 4.53 -26.44
CA ASN A 164 -19.42 4.02 -25.83
C ASN A 164 -18.21 4.85 -26.25
N ASN A 165 -18.12 5.22 -27.53
CA ASN A 165 -17.06 6.10 -28.03
C ASN A 165 -17.07 7.49 -27.38
N LEU A 166 -18.19 7.95 -26.81
CA LEU A 166 -18.25 9.22 -26.07
C LEU A 166 -17.79 9.08 -24.61
N ILE A 167 -17.94 7.90 -24.01
CA ILE A 167 -17.68 7.65 -22.59
C ILE A 167 -16.31 7.00 -22.37
N ASN A 168 -16.08 5.84 -22.98
CA ASN A 168 -14.86 5.07 -22.85
C ASN A 168 -14.64 4.21 -24.11
N GLU A 169 -13.59 4.50 -24.87
CA GLU A 169 -13.25 3.76 -26.11
C GLU A 169 -12.68 2.36 -25.84
N LYS A 170 -12.14 2.12 -24.65
CA LYS A 170 -11.48 0.85 -24.28
C LYS A 170 -12.43 -0.11 -23.58
N HIS A 171 -13.62 0.35 -23.16
CA HIS A 171 -14.58 -0.44 -22.41
C HIS A 171 -16.02 -0.14 -22.84
N ASN A 172 -16.79 -1.19 -23.13
CA ASN A 172 -18.19 -1.05 -23.53
C ASN A 172 -19.12 -0.84 -22.33
N THR A 173 -19.35 0.43 -21.99
CA THR A 173 -20.30 0.86 -20.95
C THR A 173 -21.73 0.39 -21.24
N PHE A 174 -22.21 0.62 -22.47
CA PHE A 174 -23.49 0.12 -22.98
C PHE A 174 -23.27 -1.13 -23.84
N PHE A 175 -24.12 -2.13 -23.69
CA PHE A 175 -24.09 -3.31 -24.56
C PHE A 175 -24.57 -2.94 -25.96
N HIS A 176 -23.84 -3.37 -26.99
CA HIS A 176 -24.16 -3.04 -28.39
C HIS A 176 -24.18 -4.30 -29.27
N ARG A 177 -24.73 -4.17 -30.49
CA ARG A 177 -24.97 -5.32 -31.39
C ARG A 177 -23.72 -6.09 -31.84
N ASN A 178 -22.54 -5.47 -31.74
CA ASN A 178 -21.26 -6.12 -32.09
C ASN A 178 -20.59 -6.76 -30.87
N CYS A 179 -21.20 -6.67 -29.67
CA CYS A 179 -20.71 -7.37 -28.49
C CYS A 179 -20.85 -8.90 -28.67
N PRO A 180 -19.92 -9.70 -28.14
CA PRO A 180 -20.03 -11.16 -28.15
C PRO A 180 -21.34 -11.64 -27.51
N GLY A 181 -22.04 -12.54 -28.20
CA GLY A 181 -23.31 -13.11 -27.71
C GLY A 181 -24.54 -12.24 -27.98
N SER A 182 -24.41 -11.09 -28.66
CA SER A 182 -25.57 -10.32 -29.10
C SER A 182 -26.44 -11.16 -30.05
N SER A 183 -27.76 -11.06 -29.87
CA SER A 183 -28.79 -11.69 -30.70
C SER A 183 -29.79 -10.64 -31.19
N LYS A 184 -30.45 -10.90 -32.31
CA LYS A 184 -31.58 -10.07 -32.78
C LYS A 184 -32.81 -10.25 -31.90
N THR A 185 -32.98 -11.42 -31.28
CA THR A 185 -34.08 -11.75 -30.38
C THR A 185 -33.73 -11.29 -28.97
N ARG A 186 -34.41 -10.23 -28.50
CA ARG A 186 -34.33 -9.73 -27.11
C ARG A 186 -35.74 -9.64 -26.54
N VAL A 187 -35.93 -10.04 -25.28
CA VAL A 187 -37.26 -10.18 -24.67
C VAL A 187 -37.47 -9.18 -23.53
N LEU A 188 -36.44 -8.92 -22.73
CA LEU A 188 -36.55 -8.13 -21.50
C LEU A 188 -35.88 -6.75 -21.60
N MET A 189 -35.18 -6.46 -22.69
CA MET A 189 -34.48 -5.20 -22.89
C MET A 189 -35.27 -4.14 -23.65
N ASP A 190 -36.30 -4.49 -24.42
CA ASP A 190 -37.08 -3.49 -25.15
C ASP A 190 -37.84 -2.57 -24.18
N GLY A 191 -37.73 -1.26 -24.38
CA GLY A 191 -38.31 -0.25 -23.50
C GLY A 191 -37.52 0.04 -22.23
N VAL A 192 -36.45 -0.71 -21.93
CA VAL A 192 -35.53 -0.41 -20.83
C VAL A 192 -34.70 0.82 -21.17
N VAL A 193 -34.58 1.73 -20.22
CA VAL A 193 -33.65 2.85 -20.28
C VAL A 193 -32.46 2.56 -19.37
N GLU A 194 -31.25 2.65 -19.91
CA GLU A 194 -30.02 2.58 -19.11
C GLU A 194 -29.37 3.97 -18.96
N ILE A 195 -28.64 4.21 -17.87
CA ILE A 195 -27.89 5.45 -17.62
C ILE A 195 -26.44 5.16 -17.23
N ALA A 196 -25.51 6.00 -17.68
CA ALA A 196 -24.10 5.99 -17.27
C ALA A 196 -23.56 7.42 -17.14
N TRP A 197 -22.41 7.59 -16.49
CA TRP A 197 -21.77 8.89 -16.34
C TRP A 197 -20.37 8.88 -16.95
N PHE A 198 -20.03 9.95 -17.67
CA PHE A 198 -18.65 10.29 -17.94
C PHE A 198 -18.13 11.15 -16.77
N CYS A 199 -17.08 10.68 -16.11
CA CYS A 199 -16.44 11.38 -15.00
C CYS A 199 -15.04 11.87 -15.43
N PRO A 200 -14.77 13.18 -15.49
CA PRO A 200 -13.45 13.68 -15.89
C PRO A 200 -12.34 13.36 -14.87
N SER A 201 -11.13 13.12 -15.38
CA SER A 201 -9.91 12.86 -14.62
C SER A 201 -9.16 14.14 -14.19
N GLY A 202 -9.52 15.29 -14.76
CA GLY A 202 -8.87 16.58 -14.60
C GLY A 202 -7.73 16.83 -15.59
N THR A 203 -7.57 15.95 -16.58
CA THR A 203 -6.51 16.05 -17.60
C THR A 203 -6.99 16.81 -18.83
N ASN A 204 -6.05 17.34 -19.62
CA ASN A 204 -6.40 18.06 -20.86
C ASN A 204 -6.95 17.12 -21.95
N THR A 205 -6.82 15.81 -21.77
CA THR A 205 -7.33 14.77 -22.66
C THR A 205 -8.76 14.34 -22.33
N ASP A 206 -9.38 14.88 -21.28
CA ASP A 206 -10.77 14.56 -20.94
C ASP A 206 -11.75 15.02 -22.02
N LYS A 207 -12.70 14.15 -22.36
CA LYS A 207 -13.72 14.43 -23.38
C LYS A 207 -14.67 15.53 -22.96
N PHE A 208 -15.01 15.65 -21.69
CA PHE A 208 -15.87 16.70 -21.13
C PHE A 208 -15.19 17.33 -19.91
N THR A 209 -15.45 18.61 -19.65
CA THR A 209 -14.83 19.35 -18.53
C THR A 209 -15.51 19.12 -17.19
N ASP A 210 -16.73 18.59 -17.21
CA ASP A 210 -17.52 18.27 -16.03
C ASP A 210 -18.19 16.89 -16.22
N CYS A 211 -18.80 16.37 -15.16
CA CYS A 211 -19.52 15.10 -15.17
C CYS A 211 -20.78 15.18 -16.04
N VAL A 212 -20.94 14.25 -16.99
CA VAL A 212 -22.07 14.22 -17.93
C VAL A 212 -22.79 12.87 -17.85
N ALA A 213 -24.11 12.89 -17.66
CA ALA A 213 -24.94 11.69 -17.69
C ALA A 213 -25.37 11.35 -19.11
N PHE A 214 -25.34 10.08 -19.47
CA PHE A 214 -25.76 9.55 -20.77
C PHE A 214 -26.86 8.52 -20.56
N SER A 215 -28.02 8.73 -21.19
CA SER A 215 -29.17 7.83 -21.08
C SER A 215 -29.47 7.18 -22.42
N ASN A 216 -29.73 5.87 -22.43
CA ASN A 216 -29.95 5.06 -23.63
C ASN A 216 -31.30 4.34 -23.55
N LEU A 217 -32.26 4.69 -24.43
CA LEU A 217 -33.55 3.98 -24.55
C LEU A 217 -33.44 2.77 -25.49
N HIS A 218 -33.54 1.55 -24.99
CA HIS A 218 -33.55 0.34 -25.84
C HIS A 218 -34.90 0.15 -26.54
N GLY A 219 -34.88 -0.46 -27.72
CA GLY A 219 -36.06 -0.58 -28.59
C GLY A 219 -36.22 0.59 -29.56
N ASP A 220 -37.40 0.66 -30.18
CA ASP A 220 -37.82 1.79 -31.00
C ASP A 220 -38.52 2.82 -30.10
N ALA A 221 -38.14 4.10 -30.21
CA ALA A 221 -38.77 5.15 -29.42
C ALA A 221 -40.25 5.37 -29.79
N GLY A 222 -40.67 4.97 -30.99
CA GLY A 222 -42.07 5.00 -31.42
C GLY A 222 -42.97 4.12 -30.54
N ASP A 223 -42.46 2.96 -30.12
CA ASP A 223 -43.18 1.95 -29.32
C ASP A 223 -43.17 2.27 -27.81
N HIS A 224 -42.31 3.21 -27.38
CA HIS A 224 -42.04 3.51 -25.97
C HIS A 224 -42.24 5.00 -25.66
N GLU A 225 -43.42 5.51 -26.03
CA GLU A 225 -43.76 6.94 -25.94
C GLU A 225 -43.63 7.53 -24.53
N LYS A 226 -44.01 6.76 -23.50
CA LYS A 226 -43.91 7.22 -22.11
C LYS A 226 -42.45 7.48 -21.71
N GLN A 227 -41.55 6.53 -21.96
CA GLN A 227 -40.12 6.67 -21.68
C GLN A 227 -39.50 7.81 -22.49
N LEU A 228 -39.90 7.95 -23.76
CA LEU A 228 -39.46 9.04 -24.64
C LEU A 228 -39.83 10.40 -24.05
N GLN A 229 -41.11 10.63 -23.73
CA GLN A 229 -41.59 11.88 -23.15
C GLN A 229 -40.92 12.19 -21.80
N ILE A 230 -40.79 11.17 -20.96
CA ILE A 230 -40.16 11.27 -19.63
C ILE A 230 -38.74 11.82 -19.75
N LEU A 231 -37.94 11.27 -20.67
CA LEU A 231 -36.53 11.61 -20.78
C LEU A 231 -36.25 12.83 -21.64
N THR A 232 -37.04 13.13 -22.68
CA THR A 232 -36.86 14.37 -23.45
C THR A 232 -37.12 15.61 -22.59
N GLU A 233 -38.06 15.53 -21.64
CA GLU A 233 -38.31 16.57 -20.62
C GLU A 233 -37.13 16.73 -19.64
N MET A 234 -36.36 15.67 -19.37
CA MET A 234 -35.26 15.69 -18.41
C MET A 234 -33.90 15.97 -19.06
N ALA A 235 -33.75 15.65 -20.34
CA ALA A 235 -32.49 15.77 -21.05
C ALA A 235 -32.08 17.24 -21.24
N SER A 236 -30.79 17.50 -21.09
CA SER A 236 -30.14 18.74 -21.48
C SER A 236 -29.87 18.78 -22.98
N VAL A 237 -29.62 17.62 -23.60
CA VAL A 237 -29.41 17.44 -25.04
C VAL A 237 -30.11 16.16 -25.48
N ASN A 238 -30.93 16.25 -26.52
CA ASN A 238 -31.54 15.09 -27.16
C ASN A 238 -30.71 14.67 -28.37
N VAL A 239 -30.37 13.39 -28.48
CA VAL A 239 -29.65 12.81 -29.61
C VAL A 239 -30.48 11.69 -30.21
N VAL A 240 -30.88 11.86 -31.47
CA VAL A 240 -31.77 10.92 -32.17
C VAL A 240 -31.06 10.29 -33.36
N LEU A 241 -31.13 8.97 -33.45
CA LEU A 241 -30.69 8.23 -34.64
C LEU A 241 -31.89 7.96 -35.55
N LEU A 242 -31.74 8.34 -36.81
CA LEU A 242 -32.80 8.29 -37.81
C LEU A 242 -32.36 7.49 -39.04
N PRO A 243 -33.23 6.62 -39.59
CA PRO A 243 -33.14 6.16 -40.95
C PRO A 243 -33.61 7.26 -41.90
N GLN A 244 -33.66 6.98 -43.20
CA GLN A 244 -34.35 7.85 -44.15
C GLN A 244 -35.87 7.74 -43.91
N LEU A 245 -36.44 8.72 -43.21
CA LEU A 245 -37.86 8.73 -42.84
C LEU A 245 -38.73 9.34 -43.93
N ASP A 246 -39.87 8.71 -44.19
CA ASP A 246 -40.93 9.27 -45.05
C ASP A 246 -41.69 10.38 -44.32
N ARG A 247 -42.13 11.42 -45.05
CA ARG A 247 -42.86 12.57 -44.47
C ARG A 247 -44.18 12.21 -43.77
N ASN A 248 -44.72 11.01 -44.00
CA ASN A 248 -45.99 10.54 -43.44
C ASN A 248 -45.80 9.63 -42.21
N ASP A 249 -44.57 9.41 -41.74
CA ASP A 249 -44.27 8.57 -40.58
C ASP A 249 -44.68 9.27 -39.26
N SER A 250 -45.33 8.55 -38.34
CA SER A 250 -45.68 9.07 -37.01
C SER A 250 -44.47 9.54 -36.20
N SER A 251 -43.30 8.99 -36.48
CA SER A 251 -42.01 9.38 -35.89
C SER A 251 -41.57 10.78 -36.34
N MET A 252 -41.97 11.21 -37.53
CA MET A 252 -41.66 12.56 -38.04
C MET A 252 -42.43 13.64 -37.28
N ILE A 253 -43.67 13.37 -36.86
CA ILE A 253 -44.46 14.30 -36.05
C ILE A 253 -43.75 14.58 -34.71
N LYS A 254 -43.30 13.51 -34.03
CA LYS A 254 -42.52 13.63 -32.78
C LYS A 254 -41.19 14.34 -32.99
N LEU A 255 -40.53 14.12 -34.12
CA LEU A 255 -39.30 14.83 -34.47
C LEU A 255 -39.55 16.33 -34.69
N GLU A 256 -40.65 16.69 -35.35
CA GLU A 256 -41.05 18.09 -35.55
C GLU A 256 -41.33 18.77 -34.20
N GLU A 257 -42.00 18.10 -33.27
CA GLU A 257 -42.21 18.61 -31.90
C GLU A 257 -40.88 18.90 -31.19
N LEU A 258 -39.94 17.95 -31.21
CA LEU A 258 -38.60 18.12 -30.61
C LEU A 258 -37.74 19.17 -31.32
N TYR A 259 -37.96 19.37 -32.62
CA TYR A 259 -37.28 20.41 -33.37
C TYR A 259 -37.80 21.81 -33.00
N MET A 260 -39.11 21.94 -32.77
CA MET A 260 -39.74 23.19 -32.31
C MET A 260 -39.48 23.51 -30.83
N ASP A 261 -39.14 22.49 -30.03
CA ASP A 261 -38.74 22.65 -28.63
C ASP A 261 -37.46 23.50 -28.49
N SER A 262 -37.34 24.26 -27.39
CA SER A 262 -36.19 25.11 -27.10
C SER A 262 -34.92 24.33 -26.71
N LYS A 263 -35.04 23.04 -26.39
CA LYS A 263 -33.92 22.18 -26.02
C LYS A 263 -33.03 21.82 -27.21
N PRO A 264 -31.70 21.71 -27.01
CA PRO A 264 -30.79 21.23 -28.04
C PRO A 264 -31.16 19.83 -28.57
N LEU A 265 -31.05 19.65 -29.89
CA LEU A 265 -31.34 18.40 -30.58
C LEU A 265 -30.23 18.09 -31.59
N ILE A 266 -29.69 16.88 -31.55
CA ILE A 266 -28.70 16.37 -32.50
C ILE A 266 -29.33 15.21 -33.27
N CYS A 267 -29.49 15.37 -34.57
CA CYS A 267 -30.03 14.36 -35.48
C CYS A 267 -28.89 13.65 -36.21
N LEU A 268 -28.76 12.35 -35.95
CA LEU A 268 -27.78 11.47 -36.58
C LEU A 268 -28.45 10.66 -37.69
N PHE A 269 -28.06 10.89 -38.94
CA PHE A 269 -28.67 10.25 -40.11
C PHE A 269 -27.82 9.08 -40.58
N THR A 270 -28.40 7.88 -40.53
CA THR A 270 -27.67 6.64 -40.81
C THR A 270 -27.35 6.40 -42.29
N GLU A 271 -28.11 7.02 -43.20
CA GLU A 271 -27.96 6.87 -44.65
C GLU A 271 -27.43 8.14 -45.34
N ASP A 272 -26.93 9.11 -44.55
CA ASP A 272 -26.38 10.39 -45.02
C ASP A 272 -24.87 10.45 -44.78
N GLU A 273 -24.13 11.04 -45.73
CA GLU A 273 -22.67 11.18 -45.73
C GLU A 273 -22.24 12.61 -45.36
N SER A 274 -23.19 13.53 -45.15
CA SER A 274 -22.90 14.95 -44.87
C SER A 274 -22.10 15.14 -43.57
N ALA A 275 -21.19 16.12 -43.58
CA ALA A 275 -20.54 16.62 -42.37
C ALA A 275 -21.54 17.35 -41.45
N VAL A 276 -21.07 17.90 -40.32
CA VAL A 276 -21.93 18.59 -39.35
C VAL A 276 -22.54 19.86 -39.93
N GLU A 277 -23.87 19.94 -39.92
CA GLU A 277 -24.63 21.16 -40.19
C GLU A 277 -25.30 21.68 -38.90
N VAL A 278 -25.28 22.99 -38.68
CA VAL A 278 -25.75 23.63 -37.44
C VAL A 278 -26.80 24.69 -37.75
N PHE A 279 -27.97 24.59 -37.11
CA PHE A 279 -29.08 25.54 -37.24
C PHE A 279 -29.67 25.86 -35.85
N LYS A 280 -29.36 27.03 -35.28
CA LYS A 280 -29.92 27.50 -34.00
C LYS A 280 -30.00 26.41 -32.91
N ASN A 281 -28.84 25.84 -32.54
CA ASN A 281 -28.68 24.80 -31.50
C ASN A 281 -29.25 23.42 -31.86
N LYS A 282 -29.57 23.22 -33.14
CA LYS A 282 -29.94 21.93 -33.73
C LYS A 282 -28.81 21.49 -34.64
N TYR A 283 -28.37 20.25 -34.51
CA TYR A 283 -27.24 19.70 -35.26
C TYR A 283 -27.71 18.56 -36.15
N ARG A 284 -27.18 18.48 -37.36
CA ARG A 284 -27.34 17.36 -38.29
C ARG A 284 -25.98 16.75 -38.58
N ILE A 285 -25.84 15.44 -38.43
CA ILE A 285 -24.60 14.71 -38.68
C ILE A 285 -24.91 13.45 -39.49
N GLY A 286 -24.26 13.27 -40.64
CA GLY A 286 -24.31 12.03 -41.41
C GLY A 286 -23.37 10.97 -40.84
N LEU A 287 -23.74 9.69 -40.94
CA LEU A 287 -22.98 8.55 -40.43
C LEU A 287 -22.52 7.58 -41.53
N LYS A 288 -23.11 7.63 -42.72
CA LYS A 288 -22.87 6.65 -43.79
C LYS A 288 -21.46 6.78 -44.35
N ASP A 289 -20.75 5.67 -44.48
CA ASP A 289 -19.38 5.60 -45.05
C ASP A 289 -18.35 6.56 -44.41
N ARG A 290 -18.61 7.04 -43.18
CA ARG A 290 -17.73 7.93 -42.44
C ARG A 290 -16.90 7.20 -41.39
N ASN A 291 -15.73 7.75 -41.07
CA ASN A 291 -14.87 7.23 -40.03
C ASN A 291 -15.52 7.43 -38.64
N GLN A 292 -15.61 6.36 -37.84
CA GLN A 292 -16.21 6.42 -36.51
C GLN A 292 -15.51 7.38 -35.55
N SER A 293 -14.19 7.55 -35.67
CA SER A 293 -13.41 8.48 -34.85
C SER A 293 -13.78 9.93 -35.15
N GLU A 294 -13.85 10.30 -36.44
CA GLU A 294 -14.23 11.64 -36.88
C GLU A 294 -15.66 11.99 -36.44
N VAL A 295 -16.61 11.07 -36.65
CA VAL A 295 -17.99 11.22 -36.18
C VAL A 295 -18.06 11.39 -34.67
N SER A 296 -17.23 10.66 -33.92
CA SER A 296 -17.20 10.77 -32.45
C SER A 296 -16.67 12.13 -31.99
N GLU A 297 -15.62 12.66 -32.64
CA GLU A 297 -15.09 14.00 -32.34
C GLU A 297 -16.10 15.10 -32.66
N GLU A 298 -16.78 15.00 -33.80
CA GLU A 298 -17.86 15.91 -34.19
C GLU A 298 -19.03 15.88 -33.20
N LEU A 299 -19.43 14.68 -32.77
CA LEU A 299 -20.49 14.50 -31.79
C LEU A 299 -20.10 15.03 -30.40
N ILE A 300 -18.85 14.80 -29.96
CA ILE A 300 -18.32 15.38 -28.72
C ILE A 300 -18.38 16.91 -28.79
N LYS A 301 -17.96 17.49 -29.91
CA LYS A 301 -17.99 18.95 -30.12
C LYS A 301 -19.42 19.49 -30.09
N ALA A 302 -20.34 18.87 -30.83
CA ALA A 302 -21.74 19.27 -30.86
C ALA A 302 -22.37 19.20 -29.45
N ILE A 303 -22.12 18.13 -28.70
CA ILE A 303 -22.60 17.99 -27.32
C ILE A 303 -22.00 19.09 -26.43
N LYS A 304 -20.69 19.38 -26.52
CA LYS A 304 -20.06 20.46 -25.75
C LYS A 304 -20.71 21.82 -26.01
N ASP A 305 -20.92 22.15 -27.28
CA ASP A 305 -21.54 23.41 -27.67
C ASP A 305 -22.96 23.49 -27.08
N CYS A 306 -23.77 22.43 -27.24
CA CYS A 306 -25.12 22.36 -26.64
C CYS A 306 -25.11 22.49 -25.11
N LEU A 307 -24.16 21.84 -24.43
CA LEU A 307 -24.03 21.88 -22.96
C LEU A 307 -23.54 23.24 -22.45
N SER A 308 -22.76 23.98 -23.25
CA SER A 308 -22.29 25.32 -22.87
C SER A 308 -23.41 26.37 -22.93
N GLU A 309 -24.42 26.14 -23.77
CA GLU A 309 -25.55 27.06 -23.97
C GLU A 309 -26.78 26.67 -23.14
N SER A 310 -26.88 25.41 -22.71
CA SER A 310 -27.98 24.90 -21.88
C SER A 310 -27.67 25.04 -20.38
N SER A 311 -28.58 25.65 -19.62
CA SER A 311 -28.49 25.74 -18.16
C SER A 311 -29.22 24.59 -17.42
N SER A 312 -29.75 23.61 -18.16
CA SER A 312 -30.56 22.53 -17.58
C SER A 312 -29.68 21.45 -16.95
N SER A 313 -29.77 21.31 -15.63
CA SER A 313 -29.15 20.21 -14.87
C SER A 313 -30.18 19.11 -14.57
N PHE A 314 -29.72 17.87 -14.57
CA PHE A 314 -30.50 16.70 -14.20
C PHE A 314 -30.06 16.17 -12.84
N ARG A 315 -31.04 15.78 -12.00
CA ARG A 315 -30.83 14.97 -10.81
C ARG A 315 -31.69 13.72 -10.89
N LEU A 316 -31.10 12.57 -10.55
CA LEU A 316 -31.78 11.27 -10.52
C LEU A 316 -33.09 11.29 -9.72
N LYS A 317 -33.11 11.93 -8.55
CA LYS A 317 -34.30 12.04 -7.69
C LYS A 317 -35.45 12.84 -8.31
N ASP A 318 -35.21 13.56 -9.40
CA ASP A 318 -36.25 14.35 -10.07
C ASP A 318 -37.04 13.49 -11.07
N VAL A 319 -36.57 12.27 -11.41
CA VAL A 319 -37.25 11.31 -12.30
C VAL A 319 -38.66 10.94 -11.80
N SER A 320 -38.81 10.78 -10.49
CA SER A 320 -40.08 10.42 -9.83
C SER A 320 -40.98 11.61 -9.53
N LYS A 321 -40.48 12.84 -9.58
CA LYS A 321 -41.26 14.02 -9.16
C LYS A 321 -42.40 14.27 -10.15
N GLN A 322 -43.61 14.43 -9.61
CA GLN A 322 -44.81 14.85 -10.37
C GLN A 322 -45.30 13.86 -11.43
N ARG A 323 -44.96 12.56 -11.33
CA ARG A 323 -45.36 11.53 -12.30
C ARG A 323 -46.01 10.31 -11.62
N PRO A 324 -47.36 10.23 -11.57
CA PRO A 324 -48.06 9.12 -10.93
C PRO A 324 -47.95 7.79 -11.70
N ASP A 325 -47.56 7.83 -12.98
CA ASP A 325 -47.49 6.66 -13.85
C ASP A 325 -46.20 5.83 -13.69
N ILE A 326 -45.26 6.28 -12.84
CA ILE A 326 -44.00 5.60 -12.56
C ILE A 326 -44.05 5.01 -11.16
N LYS A 327 -43.79 3.71 -11.04
CA LYS A 327 -43.61 3.05 -9.75
C LYS A 327 -42.17 3.27 -9.26
N VAL A 328 -41.99 3.77 -8.05
CA VAL A 328 -40.68 4.06 -7.45
C VAL A 328 -40.47 3.10 -6.29
N ASP A 329 -39.46 2.23 -6.41
CA ASP A 329 -39.21 1.17 -5.44
C ASP A 329 -39.09 1.66 -3.98
N GLU A 330 -38.43 2.79 -3.73
CA GLU A 330 -38.30 3.36 -2.37
C GLU A 330 -39.57 4.04 -1.82
N GLU A 331 -40.57 4.32 -2.65
CA GLU A 331 -41.86 4.90 -2.22
C GLU A 331 -42.97 3.86 -2.12
N ASP A 332 -42.98 2.89 -3.04
CA ASP A 332 -44.04 1.89 -3.18
C ASP A 332 -43.85 0.66 -2.29
N ASP A 333 -42.62 0.37 -1.84
CA ASP A 333 -42.33 -0.67 -0.85
C ASP A 333 -42.55 -0.11 0.58
N ASP A 334 -43.51 -0.68 1.31
CA ASP A 334 -43.88 -0.20 2.66
C ASP A 334 -42.74 -0.34 3.67
N ASP A 335 -41.99 -1.45 3.63
CA ASP A 335 -40.87 -1.69 4.54
C ASP A 335 -39.72 -0.73 4.23
N CYS A 336 -39.44 -0.48 2.95
CA CYS A 336 -38.43 0.49 2.52
C CYS A 336 -38.80 1.92 2.92
N ARG A 337 -40.04 2.33 2.66
CA ARG A 337 -40.54 3.67 3.00
C ARG A 337 -40.51 3.91 4.51
N ARG A 338 -41.05 2.99 5.30
CA ARG A 338 -41.05 3.09 6.77
C ARG A 338 -39.62 3.08 7.33
N GLY A 339 -38.75 2.22 6.79
CA GLY A 339 -37.34 2.17 7.19
C GLY A 339 -36.62 3.49 6.93
N ARG A 340 -36.90 4.12 5.78
CA ARG A 340 -36.39 5.44 5.41
C ARG A 340 -36.89 6.54 6.34
N GLU A 341 -38.19 6.58 6.61
CA GLU A 341 -38.81 7.58 7.51
C GLU A 341 -38.24 7.48 8.92
N ALA A 342 -38.09 6.26 9.46
CA ALA A 342 -37.47 6.03 10.76
C ALA A 342 -35.99 6.49 10.78
N ALA A 343 -35.22 6.20 9.73
CA ALA A 343 -33.83 6.65 9.62
C ALA A 343 -33.74 8.18 9.54
N GLN A 344 -34.61 8.84 8.76
CA GLN A 344 -34.68 10.30 8.68
C GLN A 344 -35.08 10.93 10.01
N GLN A 345 -36.05 10.35 10.71
CA GLN A 345 -36.43 10.81 12.05
C GLN A 345 -35.25 10.72 13.01
N MET A 346 -34.49 9.62 12.99
CA MET A 346 -33.29 9.47 13.79
C MET A 346 -32.22 10.51 13.43
N MET A 347 -32.00 10.77 12.14
CA MET A 347 -31.03 11.77 11.66
C MET A 347 -31.41 13.20 12.04
N SER A 348 -32.70 13.52 12.16
CA SER A 348 -33.18 14.84 12.61
C SER A 348 -32.68 15.22 14.00
N LEU A 349 -32.37 14.23 14.85
CA LEU A 349 -31.80 14.45 16.18
C LEU A 349 -30.36 14.99 16.13
N LEU A 350 -29.66 14.80 15.01
CA LEU A 350 -28.28 15.25 14.78
C LEU A 350 -28.22 16.64 14.11
N GLU A 351 -29.33 17.15 13.58
CA GLU A 351 -29.34 18.41 12.83
C GLU A 351 -28.80 19.59 13.66
N LYS A 352 -27.99 20.45 13.03
CA LYS A 352 -27.39 21.67 13.60
C LYS A 352 -26.34 21.42 14.70
N LYS A 353 -25.73 20.23 14.75
CA LYS A 353 -24.65 19.89 15.67
C LYS A 353 -23.30 19.88 14.95
N ASP A 354 -22.26 20.23 15.67
CA ASP A 354 -20.87 20.16 15.23
C ASP A 354 -20.43 18.69 15.17
N LEU A 355 -20.02 18.20 14.00
CA LEU A 355 -19.63 16.81 13.76
C LEU A 355 -18.61 16.29 14.77
N THR A 356 -17.63 17.13 15.12
CA THR A 356 -16.55 16.74 16.04
C THR A 356 -17.06 16.46 17.46
N LYS A 357 -18.26 16.94 17.81
CA LYS A 357 -18.88 16.80 19.14
C LYS A 357 -20.05 15.81 19.16
N ILE A 358 -20.42 15.23 18.02
CA ILE A 358 -21.57 14.32 17.94
C ILE A 358 -21.32 13.07 18.78
N LYS A 359 -20.14 12.44 18.64
CA LYS A 359 -19.82 11.23 19.40
C LYS A 359 -19.89 11.47 20.91
N GLU A 360 -19.30 12.55 21.40
CA GLU A 360 -19.35 12.90 22.82
C GLU A 360 -20.78 13.18 23.33
N SER A 361 -21.62 13.79 22.50
CA SER A 361 -22.97 14.22 22.90
C SER A 361 -24.01 13.10 22.80
N PHE A 362 -23.90 12.24 21.78
CA PHE A 362 -24.92 11.23 21.46
C PHE A 362 -24.49 9.80 21.79
N LEU A 363 -23.19 9.55 21.93
CA LEU A 363 -22.60 8.24 22.25
C LEU A 363 -21.71 8.31 23.52
N PRO A 364 -22.26 8.70 24.68
CA PRO A 364 -21.46 8.99 25.87
C PRO A 364 -20.83 7.74 26.53
N HIS A 365 -21.28 6.52 26.22
CA HIS A 365 -20.76 5.29 26.84
C HIS A 365 -19.44 4.81 26.20
N GLN A 366 -19.18 5.07 24.92
CA GLN A 366 -17.95 4.63 24.23
C GLN A 366 -16.79 5.64 24.24
N GLY A 367 -16.95 6.80 24.88
CA GLY A 367 -15.93 7.84 24.94
C GLY A 367 -14.89 7.63 26.06
N LYS A 368 -14.52 8.73 26.73
CA LYS A 368 -13.43 8.79 27.72
C LYS A 368 -13.44 7.69 28.78
N LEU A 369 -14.62 7.32 29.30
CA LEU A 369 -14.74 6.27 30.32
C LEU A 369 -14.35 4.89 29.78
N CYS A 370 -14.67 4.58 28.52
CA CYS A 370 -14.28 3.34 27.87
C CYS A 370 -12.75 3.25 27.70
N HIS A 371 -12.12 4.33 27.24
CA HIS A 371 -10.66 4.40 27.11
C HIS A 371 -9.96 4.27 28.46
N GLN A 372 -10.44 4.98 29.49
CA GLN A 372 -9.92 4.89 30.84
C GLN A 372 -10.06 3.48 31.41
N TRP A 373 -11.22 2.83 31.21
CA TRP A 373 -11.44 1.46 31.65
C TRP A 373 -10.48 0.50 30.93
N SER A 374 -10.33 0.63 29.61
CA SER A 374 -9.46 -0.22 28.79
C SER A 374 -8.00 -0.08 29.20
N GLN A 375 -7.52 1.16 29.39
CA GLN A 375 -6.17 1.44 29.87
C GLN A 375 -5.94 0.85 31.27
N LYS A 376 -6.85 1.10 32.21
CA LYS A 376 -6.76 0.55 33.58
C LYS A 376 -6.82 -0.97 33.60
N ASN A 377 -7.59 -1.58 32.69
CA ASN A 377 -7.70 -3.02 32.57
C ASN A 377 -6.37 -3.61 32.07
N LYS A 378 -5.71 -2.97 31.09
CA LYS A 378 -4.35 -3.35 30.68
C LYS A 378 -3.36 -3.21 31.85
N GLU A 379 -3.37 -2.08 32.57
CA GLU A 379 -2.50 -1.85 33.75
C GLU A 379 -2.68 -2.89 34.88
N LEU A 380 -3.89 -3.46 35.04
CA LEU A 380 -4.18 -4.50 36.01
C LEU A 380 -3.52 -5.84 35.63
N HIS A 381 -3.61 -6.22 34.35
CA HIS A 381 -3.04 -7.47 33.84
C HIS A 381 -1.52 -7.40 33.68
N GLN A 382 -0.97 -6.18 33.61
CA GLN A 382 0.45 -5.90 33.45
C GLN A 382 1.20 -5.64 34.79
N ALA A 383 0.53 -5.85 35.94
CA ALA A 383 1.13 -5.74 37.26
C ALA A 383 2.30 -6.73 37.43
N GLN A 384 3.48 -6.23 37.83
CA GLN A 384 4.65 -7.08 38.07
C GLN A 384 4.44 -7.95 39.32
N GLY A 385 5.07 -9.13 39.37
CA GLY A 385 5.02 -10.06 40.52
C GLY A 385 5.50 -9.50 41.88
N ASN A 386 5.95 -8.24 41.93
CA ASN A 386 6.34 -7.52 43.14
C ASN A 386 5.35 -6.39 43.54
N GLU A 387 4.24 -6.16 42.81
CA GLU A 387 3.19 -5.23 43.23
C GLU A 387 2.44 -5.78 44.46
N LEU A 388 2.28 -4.96 45.50
CA LEU A 388 1.53 -5.31 46.71
C LEU A 388 0.08 -5.65 46.35
N GLU A 389 -0.52 -6.67 46.98
CA GLU A 389 -1.93 -7.08 46.81
C GLU A 389 -2.92 -5.88 46.94
N MET A 390 -2.54 -4.88 47.73
CA MET A 390 -3.24 -3.60 47.87
C MET A 390 -3.37 -2.81 46.54
N ASP A 391 -2.37 -2.84 45.67
CA ASP A 391 -2.39 -2.14 44.38
C ASP A 391 -3.32 -2.82 43.38
N ILE A 392 -3.32 -4.15 43.34
CA ILE A 392 -4.25 -4.95 42.53
C ILE A 392 -5.70 -4.66 42.97
N SER A 393 -5.95 -4.70 44.28
CA SER A 393 -7.28 -4.41 44.85
C SER A 393 -7.74 -2.96 44.55
N ARG A 394 -6.82 -1.99 44.63
CA ARG A 394 -7.09 -0.59 44.25
C ARG A 394 -7.47 -0.47 42.77
N LYS A 395 -6.68 -1.04 41.85
CA LYS A 395 -6.96 -1.03 40.40
C LYS A 395 -8.31 -1.70 40.08
N GLN A 396 -8.63 -2.83 40.72
CA GLN A 396 -9.93 -3.49 40.57
C GLN A 396 -11.10 -2.62 41.04
N LYS A 397 -10.93 -1.92 42.17
CA LYS A 397 -11.93 -0.97 42.67
C LYS A 397 -12.13 0.21 41.72
N GLU A 398 -11.06 0.74 41.13
CA GLU A 398 -11.12 1.79 40.11
C GLU A 398 -11.90 1.34 38.86
N LEU A 399 -11.62 0.14 38.33
CA LEU A 399 -12.35 -0.43 37.20
C LEU A 399 -13.85 -0.54 37.47
N LYS A 400 -14.21 -1.01 38.68
CA LYS A 400 -15.61 -1.09 39.10
C LYS A 400 -16.26 0.29 39.19
N ASN A 401 -15.56 1.27 39.76
CA ASN A 401 -16.05 2.66 39.85
C ASN A 401 -16.29 3.25 38.45
N ILE A 402 -15.41 2.98 37.48
CA ILE A 402 -15.59 3.45 36.10
C ILE A 402 -16.84 2.82 35.47
N ARG A 403 -17.09 1.51 35.65
CA ARG A 403 -18.32 0.86 35.17
C ARG A 403 -19.57 1.38 35.86
N GLU A 404 -19.51 1.67 37.17
CA GLU A 404 -20.62 2.30 37.88
C GLU A 404 -20.90 3.72 37.37
N LEU A 405 -19.87 4.50 37.04
CA LEU A 405 -20.02 5.83 36.45
C LEU A 405 -20.61 5.74 35.04
N GLN A 406 -20.09 4.84 34.20
CA GLN A 406 -20.63 4.55 32.86
C GLN A 406 -22.09 4.08 32.94
N HIS A 407 -22.44 3.27 33.94
CA HIS A 407 -23.82 2.83 34.19
C HIS A 407 -24.74 3.97 34.64
N LYS A 408 -24.23 4.96 35.41
CA LYS A 408 -25.00 6.15 35.84
C LYS A 408 -25.25 7.16 34.72
N THR A 409 -24.42 7.16 33.68
CA THR A 409 -24.63 8.01 32.50
C THR A 409 -25.92 7.60 31.78
N ASP A 410 -26.80 8.58 31.55
CA ASP A 410 -28.09 8.41 30.86
C ASP A 410 -27.89 8.06 29.37
N LEU A 411 -28.86 7.35 28.80
CA LEU A 411 -28.91 7.07 27.37
C LEU A 411 -29.39 8.31 26.60
N SER A 412 -28.73 8.60 25.48
CA SER A 412 -29.18 9.64 24.56
C SER A 412 -30.51 9.27 23.91
N GLU A 413 -31.30 10.28 23.52
CA GLU A 413 -32.54 10.08 22.77
C GLU A 413 -32.29 9.32 21.45
N PHE A 414 -31.14 9.60 20.83
CA PHE A 414 -30.68 8.94 19.61
C PHE A 414 -30.53 7.42 19.76
N ILE A 415 -29.90 6.95 20.85
CA ILE A 415 -29.74 5.51 21.11
C ILE A 415 -31.07 4.87 21.56
N LYS A 416 -31.89 5.59 22.32
CA LYS A 416 -33.25 5.11 22.69
C LYS A 416 -34.07 4.85 21.44
N PHE A 417 -34.02 5.76 20.47
CA PHE A 417 -34.70 5.61 19.20
C PHE A 417 -34.18 4.42 18.40
N PHE A 418 -32.85 4.28 18.28
CA PHE A 418 -32.25 3.13 17.58
C PHE A 418 -32.69 1.80 18.17
N VAL A 419 -32.60 1.63 19.50
CA VAL A 419 -33.00 0.38 20.17
C VAL A 419 -34.48 0.10 19.96
N LYS A 420 -35.34 1.14 20.00
CA LYS A 420 -36.78 0.98 19.74
C LYS A 420 -37.04 0.44 18.33
N GLU A 421 -36.44 1.05 17.29
CA GLU A 421 -36.62 0.62 15.90
C GLU A 421 -36.03 -0.77 15.64
N MET A 422 -34.90 -1.11 16.28
CA MET A 422 -34.29 -2.43 16.18
C MET A 422 -35.11 -3.57 16.80
N ASN A 423 -36.08 -3.24 17.67
CA ASN A 423 -37.02 -4.18 18.29
C ASN A 423 -38.38 -4.23 17.55
N SER A 424 -38.51 -3.57 16.40
CA SER A 424 -39.72 -3.61 15.57
C SER A 424 -39.72 -4.80 14.58
N ASP A 425 -40.65 -4.82 13.62
CA ASP A 425 -40.81 -5.92 12.65
C ASP A 425 -39.58 -6.13 11.73
N THR A 426 -39.41 -7.36 11.22
CA THR A 426 -38.18 -7.83 10.57
C THR A 426 -37.91 -7.16 9.21
N GLY A 427 -38.94 -6.88 8.41
CA GLY A 427 -38.79 -6.27 7.08
C GLY A 427 -38.29 -4.82 7.14
N HIS A 428 -39.04 -3.97 7.83
CA HIS A 428 -38.70 -2.58 8.16
C HIS A 428 -37.31 -2.41 8.78
N LYS A 429 -36.93 -3.30 9.71
CA LYS A 429 -35.64 -3.22 10.43
C LYS A 429 -34.42 -3.22 9.49
N MET A 430 -34.43 -4.06 8.45
CA MET A 430 -33.31 -4.18 7.52
C MET A 430 -33.13 -2.93 6.66
N PHE A 431 -34.24 -2.38 6.17
CA PHE A 431 -34.24 -1.12 5.44
C PHE A 431 -33.82 0.05 6.33
N PHE A 432 -34.30 0.11 7.59
CA PHE A 432 -33.89 1.12 8.57
C PHE A 432 -32.37 1.15 8.75
N ILE A 433 -31.73 0.01 9.01
CA ILE A 433 -30.28 -0.06 9.21
C ILE A 433 -29.53 0.40 7.94
N LYS A 434 -29.98 -0.05 6.76
CA LYS A 434 -29.35 0.34 5.50
C LYS A 434 -29.50 1.82 5.18
N TRP A 435 -30.70 2.36 5.34
CA TRP A 435 -30.96 3.79 5.19
C TRP A 435 -30.16 4.62 6.19
N LEU A 436 -30.10 4.19 7.45
CA LEU A 436 -29.31 4.86 8.46
C LEU A 436 -27.83 4.94 8.06
N GLY A 437 -27.25 3.83 7.59
CA GLY A 437 -25.87 3.83 7.06
C GLY A 437 -25.68 4.83 5.90
N ILE A 438 -26.57 4.79 4.90
CA ILE A 438 -26.52 5.72 3.75
C ILE A 438 -26.62 7.19 4.22
N LEU A 439 -27.55 7.50 5.13
CA LEU A 439 -27.75 8.87 5.61
C LEU A 439 -26.61 9.37 6.50
N LEU A 440 -26.01 8.51 7.33
CA LEU A 440 -24.82 8.84 8.13
C LEU A 440 -23.62 9.16 7.23
N ASP A 441 -23.46 8.38 6.17
CA ASP A 441 -22.42 8.58 5.16
C ASP A 441 -22.62 9.91 4.43
N GLU A 442 -23.84 10.17 3.98
CA GLU A 442 -24.19 11.43 3.35
C GLU A 442 -24.01 12.63 4.28
N TYR A 443 -24.33 12.48 5.56
CA TYR A 443 -24.24 13.55 6.56
C TYR A 443 -22.78 13.92 6.88
N THR A 444 -21.89 12.94 6.94
CA THR A 444 -20.46 13.17 7.27
C THR A 444 -19.60 13.57 6.06
N SER A 445 -20.03 13.24 4.83
CA SER A 445 -19.19 13.36 3.62
C SER A 445 -18.71 14.79 3.30
N ALA A 446 -19.58 15.80 3.44
CA ALA A 446 -19.26 17.18 3.02
C ALA A 446 -18.20 17.83 3.92
N ASP A 447 -18.34 17.68 5.24
CA ASP A 447 -17.41 18.25 6.21
C ASP A 447 -16.10 17.46 6.29
N LEU A 448 -16.16 16.12 6.15
CA LEU A 448 -14.95 15.30 6.01
C LEU A 448 -14.14 15.74 4.79
N PHE A 449 -14.79 16.02 3.66
CA PHE A 449 -14.11 16.53 2.48
C PHE A 449 -13.36 17.86 2.74
N ILE A 450 -13.99 18.79 3.47
CA ILE A 450 -13.37 20.07 3.86
C ILE A 450 -12.15 19.82 4.77
N LEU A 451 -12.29 18.94 5.77
CA LEU A 451 -11.20 18.59 6.68
C LEU A 451 -10.05 17.90 5.95
N TYR A 452 -10.32 16.99 5.01
CA TYR A 452 -9.30 16.35 4.16
C TYR A 452 -8.54 17.37 3.31
N HIS A 453 -9.25 18.31 2.70
CA HIS A 453 -8.59 19.36 1.91
C HIS A 453 -7.65 20.21 2.77
N LYS A 454 -8.10 20.59 3.97
CA LYS A 454 -7.28 21.31 4.95
C LYS A 454 -6.07 20.49 5.41
N TYR A 455 -6.25 19.19 5.60
CA TYR A 455 -5.17 18.26 5.94
C TYR A 455 -4.10 18.21 4.83
N GLU A 456 -4.51 17.97 3.59
CA GLU A 456 -3.60 17.90 2.43
C GLU A 456 -2.83 19.21 2.20
N GLU A 457 -3.51 20.35 2.31
CA GLU A 457 -2.88 21.67 2.20
C GLU A 457 -1.84 21.90 3.30
N THR A 458 -2.18 21.52 4.54
CA THR A 458 -1.27 21.63 5.69
C THR A 458 -0.08 20.68 5.53
N TRP A 459 -0.31 19.45 5.07
CA TRP A 459 0.73 18.46 4.80
C TRP A 459 1.70 18.92 3.70
N SER A 460 1.17 19.44 2.58
CA SER A 460 2.00 20.04 1.52
C SER A 460 2.86 21.18 2.05
N THR A 461 2.32 21.98 2.97
CA THR A 461 3.08 23.05 3.64
C THR A 461 4.18 22.49 4.55
N VAL A 462 3.89 21.43 5.33
CA VAL A 462 4.88 20.74 6.17
C VAL A 462 6.03 20.19 5.32
N LEU A 463 5.74 19.57 4.17
CA LEU A 463 6.78 19.08 3.24
C LEU A 463 7.67 20.21 2.73
N LYS A 464 7.07 21.31 2.24
CA LYS A 464 7.82 22.49 1.78
C LYS A 464 8.68 23.12 2.89
N LEU A 465 8.24 23.09 4.14
CA LEU A 465 9.00 23.59 5.29
C LEU A 465 10.14 22.66 5.69
N LYS A 466 9.98 21.34 5.55
CA LYS A 466 11.07 20.36 5.75
C LYS A 466 12.22 20.60 4.77
N GLU A 467 11.90 20.88 3.51
CA GLU A 467 12.90 21.22 2.48
C GLU A 467 13.64 22.53 2.75
N LYS A 468 12.97 23.51 3.39
CA LYS A 468 13.54 24.84 3.70
C LYS A 468 14.26 24.93 5.05
N HIS A 469 14.30 23.85 5.84
CA HIS A 469 14.94 23.78 7.16
C HIS A 469 14.49 24.86 8.18
N GLU A 470 13.23 25.35 8.10
CA GLU A 470 12.67 26.32 9.05
C GLU A 470 12.03 25.63 10.28
N LEU A 471 12.85 25.27 11.27
CA LEU A 471 12.47 24.39 12.40
C LEU A 471 11.31 24.91 13.26
N GLU A 472 11.23 26.22 13.51
CA GLU A 472 10.16 26.82 14.35
C GLU A 472 8.79 26.82 13.68
N LYS A 473 8.73 27.05 12.36
CA LYS A 473 7.46 27.01 11.62
C LYS A 473 7.01 25.57 11.36
N LEU A 474 7.97 24.65 11.24
CA LEU A 474 7.70 23.22 11.07
C LEU A 474 6.94 22.65 12.27
N THR A 475 7.38 22.92 13.50
CA THR A 475 6.72 22.38 14.71
C THR A 475 5.29 22.89 14.86
N VAL A 476 5.04 24.18 14.58
CA VAL A 476 3.68 24.75 14.60
C VAL A 476 2.78 24.10 13.57
N LYS A 477 3.26 23.93 12.32
CA LYS A 477 2.48 23.31 11.25
C LYS A 477 2.29 21.80 11.46
N GLN A 478 3.24 21.13 12.09
CA GLN A 478 3.10 19.72 12.49
C GLN A 478 2.02 19.55 13.56
N ALA A 479 2.00 20.40 14.59
CA ALA A 479 0.95 20.40 15.62
C ALA A 479 -0.44 20.76 15.04
N GLU A 480 -0.48 21.68 14.06
CA GLU A 480 -1.73 21.97 13.33
C GLU A 480 -2.23 20.75 12.55
N LEU A 481 -1.33 20.02 11.89
CA LEU A 481 -1.66 18.79 11.17
C LEU A 481 -2.18 17.69 12.11
N GLU A 482 -1.55 17.50 13.27
CA GLU A 482 -2.00 16.57 14.30
C GLU A 482 -3.41 16.92 14.80
N ARG A 483 -3.68 18.21 15.06
CA ARG A 483 -5.01 18.67 15.45
C ARG A 483 -6.07 18.41 14.36
N ILE A 484 -5.74 18.62 13.09
CA ILE A 484 -6.66 18.31 11.97
C ILE A 484 -6.91 16.80 11.88
N SER A 485 -5.89 15.97 12.15
CA SER A 485 -6.04 14.52 12.23
C SER A 485 -7.02 14.10 13.34
N GLU A 486 -6.92 14.71 14.52
CA GLU A 486 -7.88 14.50 15.62
C GLU A 486 -9.29 14.98 15.25
N GLU A 487 -9.43 16.13 14.58
CA GLU A 487 -10.71 16.64 14.07
C GLU A 487 -11.35 15.67 13.05
N LEU A 488 -10.55 15.11 12.13
CA LEU A 488 -10.98 14.08 11.18
C LEU A 488 -11.50 12.84 11.91
N GLN A 489 -10.75 12.33 12.89
CA GLN A 489 -11.17 11.18 13.69
C GLN A 489 -12.46 11.47 14.46
N ALA A 490 -12.59 12.65 15.06
CA ALA A 490 -13.79 13.05 15.77
C ALA A 490 -15.01 13.21 14.84
N ALA A 491 -14.80 13.63 13.59
CA ALA A 491 -15.86 13.85 12.60
C ALA A 491 -16.39 12.55 11.96
N THR A 492 -15.66 11.43 12.05
CA THR A 492 -16.16 10.13 11.56
C THR A 492 -17.33 9.63 12.41
N PHE A 493 -18.44 9.27 11.78
CA PHE A 493 -19.63 8.80 12.46
C PHE A 493 -20.39 7.81 11.57
N GLY A 494 -20.62 6.59 12.07
CA GLY A 494 -21.16 5.48 11.29
C GLY A 494 -21.84 4.44 12.17
N LEU A 495 -22.38 3.39 11.54
CA LEU A 495 -23.16 2.36 12.22
C LEU A 495 -22.32 1.57 13.24
N GLU A 496 -21.03 1.40 12.97
CA GLU A 496 -20.05 0.77 13.86
C GLU A 496 -19.97 1.48 15.21
N HIS A 497 -20.01 2.81 15.23
CA HIS A 497 -20.01 3.60 16.46
C HIS A 497 -21.30 3.41 17.25
N ILE A 498 -22.45 3.33 16.57
CA ILE A 498 -23.74 3.06 17.24
C ILE A 498 -23.71 1.67 17.90
N MET A 499 -23.19 0.66 17.20
CA MET A 499 -23.06 -0.69 17.75
C MET A 499 -22.05 -0.79 18.89
N ARG A 500 -20.94 -0.04 18.81
CA ARG A 500 -19.97 0.09 19.91
C ARG A 500 -20.62 0.68 21.17
N GLU A 501 -21.52 1.67 21.01
CA GLU A 501 -22.28 2.26 22.12
C GLU A 501 -23.14 1.22 22.83
N ILE A 502 -23.88 0.43 22.05
CA ILE A 502 -24.75 -0.63 22.55
C ILE A 502 -23.93 -1.68 23.30
N GLY A 503 -22.76 -2.03 22.79
CA GLY A 503 -21.82 -2.92 23.47
C GLY A 503 -21.37 -2.36 24.82
N GLN A 504 -21.02 -1.07 24.89
CA GLN A 504 -20.62 -0.43 26.16
C GLN A 504 -21.76 -0.28 27.16
N ILE A 505 -22.99 -0.03 26.68
CA ILE A 505 -24.20 -0.05 27.50
C ILE A 505 -24.38 -1.44 28.11
N TYR A 506 -24.28 -2.50 27.29
CA TYR A 506 -24.37 -3.88 27.76
C TYR A 506 -23.29 -4.21 28.80
N GLU A 507 -22.02 -3.90 28.53
CA GLU A 507 -20.93 -4.19 29.45
C GLU A 507 -21.07 -3.44 30.79
N SER A 508 -21.55 -2.19 30.78
CA SER A 508 -21.82 -1.44 32.01
C SER A 508 -22.97 -2.04 32.83
N CYS A 509 -24.07 -2.45 32.17
CA CYS A 509 -25.22 -3.07 32.84
C CYS A 509 -24.87 -4.46 33.39
N SER A 510 -24.15 -5.26 32.60
CA SER A 510 -23.66 -6.58 33.00
C SER A 510 -22.71 -6.49 34.19
N SER A 511 -21.77 -5.54 34.18
CA SER A 511 -20.82 -5.34 35.29
C SER A 511 -21.51 -4.96 36.61
N VAL A 512 -22.58 -4.17 36.56
CA VAL A 512 -23.35 -3.72 37.74
C VAL A 512 -24.50 -4.69 38.08
N MET A 513 -24.77 -5.67 37.22
CA MET A 513 -25.89 -6.61 37.29
C MET A 513 -27.26 -5.92 37.42
N LYS A 514 -27.44 -4.79 36.73
CA LYS A 514 -28.66 -3.96 36.75
C LYS A 514 -28.98 -3.39 35.39
N ASN A 515 -30.27 -3.35 35.06
CA ASN A 515 -30.73 -2.65 33.87
C ASN A 515 -30.65 -1.13 34.06
N LYS A 516 -30.45 -0.37 32.98
CA LYS A 516 -30.60 1.09 33.00
C LYS A 516 -32.06 1.48 33.13
N LYS A 517 -32.33 2.56 33.88
CA LYS A 517 -33.70 3.04 34.16
C LYS A 517 -34.42 3.52 32.90
N ASP A 518 -33.67 4.02 31.95
CA ASP A 518 -34.15 4.64 30.71
C ASP A 518 -33.99 3.74 29.48
N LEU A 519 -33.55 2.50 29.67
CA LEU A 519 -33.57 1.46 28.65
C LEU A 519 -34.92 0.73 28.70
N GLN A 520 -35.70 0.83 27.62
CA GLN A 520 -37.05 0.25 27.56
C GLN A 520 -37.07 -1.29 27.56
N VAL A 521 -35.99 -1.90 27.08
CA VAL A 521 -35.79 -3.35 27.03
C VAL A 521 -34.82 -3.81 28.12
N HIS A 522 -34.84 -5.09 28.46
CA HIS A 522 -33.81 -5.64 29.34
C HIS A 522 -32.47 -5.71 28.60
N PHE A 523 -31.37 -5.28 29.22
CA PHE A 523 -30.05 -5.21 28.57
C PHE A 523 -29.58 -6.55 27.98
N SER A 524 -30.04 -7.69 28.48
CA SER A 524 -29.72 -9.01 27.93
C SER A 524 -30.26 -9.25 26.52
N SER A 525 -31.18 -8.42 26.02
CA SER A 525 -31.69 -8.50 24.64
C SER A 525 -30.76 -7.80 23.63
N LEU A 526 -29.88 -6.91 24.08
CA LEU A 526 -28.99 -6.15 23.19
C LEU A 526 -28.05 -7.02 22.34
N PRO A 527 -27.41 -8.08 22.89
CA PRO A 527 -26.58 -8.97 22.09
C PRO A 527 -27.36 -9.71 21.00
N SER A 528 -28.65 -10.02 21.22
CA SER A 528 -29.51 -10.64 20.20
C SER A 528 -29.68 -9.75 18.97
N LEU A 529 -29.75 -8.42 19.16
CA LEU A 529 -29.83 -7.47 18.05
C LEU A 529 -28.58 -7.50 17.18
N ALA A 530 -27.39 -7.55 17.80
CA ALA A 530 -26.12 -7.64 17.09
C ALA A 530 -25.96 -9.00 16.37
N ALA A 531 -26.40 -10.10 17.00
CA ALA A 531 -26.39 -11.42 16.38
C ALA A 531 -27.30 -11.45 15.12
N GLU A 532 -28.48 -10.83 15.16
CA GLU A 532 -29.37 -10.70 14.00
C GLU A 532 -28.73 -9.88 12.88
N MET A 533 -28.10 -8.75 13.19
CA MET A 533 -27.36 -7.95 12.20
C MET A 533 -26.26 -8.77 11.54
N MET A 534 -25.51 -9.55 12.32
CA MET A 534 -24.44 -10.40 11.82
C MET A 534 -24.97 -11.53 10.91
N ILE A 535 -26.11 -12.13 11.24
CA ILE A 535 -26.79 -13.13 10.38
C ILE A 535 -27.24 -12.49 9.06
N SER A 536 -27.72 -11.25 9.11
CA SER A 536 -28.13 -10.48 7.93
C SER A 536 -26.95 -9.90 7.12
N GLY A 537 -25.71 -10.24 7.47
CA GLY A 537 -24.52 -9.88 6.71
C GLY A 537 -23.96 -8.48 7.02
N PHE A 538 -24.33 -7.85 8.13
CA PHE A 538 -23.63 -6.64 8.58
C PHE A 538 -22.33 -7.00 9.32
N PRO A 539 -21.24 -6.24 9.11
CA PRO A 539 -20.01 -6.42 9.87
C PRO A 539 -20.21 -5.99 11.33
N LEU A 540 -19.62 -6.75 12.26
CA LEU A 540 -19.58 -6.43 13.69
C LEU A 540 -18.15 -6.17 14.12
N GLU A 541 -17.92 -5.10 14.86
CA GLU A 541 -16.61 -4.79 15.43
C GLU A 541 -16.22 -5.84 16.48
N LEU A 542 -15.06 -6.47 16.26
CA LEU A 542 -14.44 -7.45 17.13
C LEU A 542 -13.40 -6.82 18.08
N MET A 543 -12.64 -5.84 17.58
CA MET A 543 -11.64 -5.09 18.36
C MET A 543 -11.82 -3.61 18.06
N ASP A 544 -11.92 -2.78 19.09
CA ASP A 544 -11.96 -1.32 18.99
C ASP A 544 -10.54 -0.79 18.71
N GLY A 545 -10.36 -0.15 17.56
CA GLY A 545 -9.11 0.48 17.14
C GLY A 545 -8.69 1.69 17.97
N ASP A 546 -9.65 2.47 18.47
CA ASP A 546 -9.39 3.66 19.28
C ASP A 546 -8.92 3.30 20.70
N ALA A 547 -9.53 2.26 21.27
CA ALA A 547 -9.20 1.79 22.62
C ALA A 547 -8.11 0.70 22.63
N ALA A 548 -7.72 0.18 21.46
CA ALA A 548 -6.88 -1.01 21.31
C ALA A 548 -7.39 -2.16 22.20
N HIS A 549 -8.70 -2.42 22.16
CA HIS A 549 -9.37 -3.28 23.14
C HIS A 549 -10.45 -4.18 22.51
N VAL A 550 -10.46 -5.46 22.92
CA VAL A 550 -11.53 -6.41 22.59
C VAL A 550 -12.55 -6.42 23.74
N PRO A 551 -13.81 -5.99 23.50
CA PRO A 551 -14.88 -6.02 24.51
C PRO A 551 -15.40 -7.47 24.68
N VAL A 552 -14.60 -8.30 25.36
CA VAL A 552 -14.83 -9.76 25.44
C VAL A 552 -16.20 -10.10 26.01
N ILE A 553 -16.73 -9.33 26.96
CA ILE A 553 -18.03 -9.60 27.59
C ILE A 553 -19.15 -9.39 26.55
N TRP A 554 -19.08 -8.30 25.78
CA TRP A 554 -20.00 -8.04 24.68
C TRP A 554 -19.91 -9.11 23.58
N ILE A 555 -18.70 -9.36 23.05
CA ILE A 555 -18.52 -10.32 21.95
C ILE A 555 -18.96 -11.73 22.36
N SER A 556 -18.65 -12.15 23.59
CA SER A 556 -19.07 -13.46 24.11
C SER A 556 -20.59 -13.59 24.11
N ALA A 557 -21.30 -12.56 24.59
CA ALA A 557 -22.75 -12.55 24.63
C ALA A 557 -23.38 -12.59 23.24
N VAL A 558 -22.79 -11.88 22.26
CA VAL A 558 -23.25 -11.92 20.86
C VAL A 558 -23.04 -13.31 20.25
N LEU A 559 -21.90 -13.95 20.48
CA LEU A 559 -21.64 -15.31 19.99
C LEU A 559 -22.54 -16.36 20.64
N ASP A 560 -22.89 -16.19 21.92
CA ASP A 560 -23.84 -17.05 22.61
C ASP A 560 -25.26 -16.89 22.02
N GLU A 561 -25.70 -15.67 21.73
CA GLU A 561 -26.97 -15.41 21.02
C GLU A 561 -26.95 -15.94 19.57
N LEU A 562 -25.82 -15.81 18.87
CA LEU A 562 -25.65 -16.39 17.53
C LEU A 562 -25.81 -17.91 17.58
N LYS A 563 -25.23 -18.57 18.59
CA LYS A 563 -25.40 -20.00 18.85
C LYS A 563 -26.84 -20.36 19.20
N LEU A 564 -27.57 -19.53 19.94
CA LEU A 564 -28.99 -19.77 20.23
C LEU A 564 -29.84 -19.72 18.96
N LYS A 565 -29.56 -18.79 18.05
CA LYS A 565 -30.33 -18.60 16.80
C LYS A 565 -29.98 -19.60 15.70
N LEU A 566 -28.69 -19.89 15.52
CA LEU A 566 -28.21 -20.77 14.44
C LEU A 566 -27.93 -22.21 14.90
N GLY A 567 -27.88 -22.47 16.21
CA GLY A 567 -27.26 -23.68 16.77
C GLY A 567 -25.74 -23.54 16.92
N ASP A 568 -25.10 -24.54 17.53
CA ASP A 568 -23.64 -24.57 17.68
C ASP A 568 -22.98 -24.99 16.36
N GLN A 569 -22.88 -24.04 15.43
CA GLN A 569 -22.38 -24.27 14.08
C GLN A 569 -20.85 -24.37 14.04
N ARG A 570 -20.30 -25.02 13.03
CA ARG A 570 -18.85 -24.98 12.77
C ARG A 570 -18.50 -23.79 11.89
N VAL A 571 -17.49 -23.04 12.32
CA VAL A 571 -17.05 -21.80 11.71
C VAL A 571 -15.58 -21.91 11.32
N PHE A 572 -15.25 -21.51 10.10
CA PHE A 572 -13.87 -21.32 9.64
C PHE A 572 -13.52 -19.83 9.69
N VAL A 573 -12.51 -19.45 10.48
CA VAL A 573 -12.10 -18.05 10.62
C VAL A 573 -11.04 -17.73 9.57
N LEU A 574 -11.37 -16.82 8.65
CA LEU A 574 -10.48 -16.27 7.63
C LEU A 574 -10.17 -14.82 7.99
N SER A 575 -8.91 -14.50 8.28
CA SER A 575 -8.50 -13.10 8.53
C SER A 575 -7.63 -12.55 7.42
N VAL A 576 -7.55 -11.22 7.31
CA VAL A 576 -6.60 -10.51 6.44
C VAL A 576 -5.75 -9.56 7.26
N LEU A 577 -4.50 -9.34 6.87
CA LEU A 577 -3.59 -8.40 7.50
C LEU A 577 -2.69 -7.74 6.45
N GLY A 578 -2.30 -6.49 6.65
CA GLY A 578 -1.44 -5.74 5.72
C GLY A 578 -1.52 -4.24 5.97
N ILE A 579 -0.63 -3.46 5.35
CA ILE A 579 -0.57 -2.00 5.55
C ILE A 579 -1.89 -1.29 5.20
N GLN A 580 -2.06 -0.08 5.70
CA GLN A 580 -3.19 0.79 5.37
C GLN A 580 -3.29 1.01 3.86
N SER A 581 -4.52 1.06 3.35
CA SER A 581 -4.81 1.32 1.93
C SER A 581 -4.23 0.32 0.92
N SER A 582 -3.80 -0.88 1.35
CA SER A 582 -3.28 -1.94 0.47
C SER A 582 -4.34 -2.75 -0.31
N GLY A 583 -5.63 -2.41 -0.19
CA GLY A 583 -6.72 -3.12 -0.89
C GLY A 583 -7.25 -4.38 -0.21
N LYS A 584 -7.08 -4.53 1.12
CA LYS A 584 -7.58 -5.68 1.91
C LYS A 584 -9.09 -5.87 1.82
N SER A 585 -9.85 -4.85 2.22
CA SER A 585 -11.31 -4.87 2.21
C SER A 585 -11.86 -4.97 0.77
N THR A 586 -11.19 -4.35 -0.20
CA THR A 586 -11.49 -4.49 -1.64
C THR A 586 -11.38 -5.95 -2.10
N MET A 587 -10.28 -6.63 -1.75
CA MET A 587 -10.07 -8.05 -2.06
C MET A 587 -11.14 -8.93 -1.42
N LEU A 588 -11.46 -8.73 -0.13
CA LEU A 588 -12.49 -9.50 0.57
C LEU A 588 -13.90 -9.26 -0.01
N ASN A 589 -14.23 -8.02 -0.31
CA ASN A 589 -15.51 -7.64 -0.95
C ASN A 589 -15.64 -8.25 -2.35
N ALA A 590 -14.55 -8.29 -3.14
CA ALA A 590 -14.53 -8.97 -4.44
C ALA A 590 -14.68 -10.49 -4.29
N MET A 591 -14.05 -11.07 -3.27
CA MET A 591 -14.04 -12.51 -3.08
C MET A 591 -15.38 -13.04 -2.61
N PHE A 592 -15.99 -12.46 -1.57
CA PHE A 592 -17.20 -13.02 -0.96
C PHE A 592 -18.45 -12.15 -1.14
N GLY A 593 -18.37 -11.03 -1.87
CA GLY A 593 -19.50 -10.11 -2.02
C GLY A 593 -19.82 -9.33 -0.73
N LEU A 594 -18.82 -9.11 0.11
CA LEU A 594 -18.95 -8.45 1.41
C LEU A 594 -19.12 -6.93 1.26
N GLN A 595 -19.40 -6.29 2.39
CA GLN A 595 -19.70 -4.86 2.47
C GLN A 595 -18.82 -4.16 3.52
N PHE A 596 -17.56 -4.57 3.61
CA PHE A 596 -16.56 -3.81 4.39
C PHE A 596 -16.34 -2.44 3.76
N ALA A 597 -16.12 -1.41 4.58
CA ALA A 597 -15.87 -0.05 4.13
C ALA A 597 -14.55 0.04 3.33
N VAL A 598 -14.53 0.81 2.23
CA VAL A 598 -13.37 0.92 1.32
C VAL A 598 -12.97 2.37 1.01
N SER A 599 -13.57 3.37 1.65
CA SER A 599 -13.33 4.79 1.33
C SER A 599 -12.06 5.34 2.00
N ALA A 600 -11.28 6.12 1.24
CA ALA A 600 -10.19 6.93 1.78
C ALA A 600 -10.72 7.83 2.91
N GLY A 601 -10.12 7.71 4.09
CA GLY A 601 -10.55 8.46 5.27
C GLY A 601 -11.53 7.80 6.23
N ARG A 602 -12.05 6.63 5.88
CA ARG A 602 -12.73 5.71 6.81
C ARG A 602 -12.02 4.38 6.83
N CYS A 603 -10.70 4.43 6.96
CA CYS A 603 -9.92 3.20 7.08
C CYS A 603 -10.45 2.44 8.29
N THR A 604 -10.74 1.14 8.11
CA THR A 604 -11.14 0.23 9.18
C THR A 604 -10.23 0.46 10.39
N ARG A 605 -10.77 0.85 11.54
CA ARG A 605 -10.01 1.02 12.79
C ARG A 605 -10.34 -0.12 13.73
N GLY A 606 -9.36 -0.92 14.13
CA GLY A 606 -9.56 -2.17 14.84
C GLY A 606 -9.79 -3.39 13.93
N ALA A 607 -10.65 -4.33 14.34
CA ALA A 607 -10.95 -5.54 13.58
C ALA A 607 -12.46 -5.75 13.49
N PHE A 608 -12.96 -6.11 12.31
CA PHE A 608 -14.38 -6.34 12.03
C PHE A 608 -14.60 -7.75 11.51
N MET A 609 -15.66 -8.39 11.96
CA MET A 609 -16.02 -9.74 11.55
C MET A 609 -17.37 -9.77 10.85
N GLN A 610 -17.48 -10.52 9.76
CA GLN A 610 -18.71 -10.72 8.99
C GLN A 610 -18.91 -12.21 8.71
N LEU A 611 -20.14 -12.70 8.92
CA LEU A 611 -20.48 -14.11 8.77
C LEU A 611 -20.93 -14.42 7.33
N VAL A 612 -20.38 -15.47 6.74
CA VAL A 612 -20.72 -15.94 5.39
C VAL A 612 -21.19 -17.39 5.49
N LYS A 613 -22.42 -17.65 5.04
CA LYS A 613 -22.98 -19.01 5.01
C LYS A 613 -22.35 -19.83 3.90
N VAL A 614 -21.89 -21.03 4.22
CA VAL A 614 -21.41 -22.01 3.21
C VAL A 614 -22.63 -22.71 2.59
N SER A 615 -22.64 -22.85 1.27
CA SER A 615 -23.72 -23.56 0.57
C SER A 615 -23.73 -25.04 0.92
N ASP A 616 -24.90 -25.68 0.85
CA ASP A 616 -25.03 -27.09 1.25
C ASP A 616 -24.17 -28.03 0.39
N GLU A 617 -23.93 -27.69 -0.89
CA GLU A 617 -23.00 -28.43 -1.75
C GLU A 617 -21.56 -28.33 -1.25
N MET A 618 -21.12 -27.13 -0.85
CA MET A 618 -19.75 -26.88 -0.39
C MET A 618 -19.47 -27.41 1.02
N LYS A 619 -20.49 -27.56 1.87
CA LYS A 619 -20.33 -28.14 3.22
C LYS A 619 -19.72 -29.54 3.18
N THR A 620 -20.07 -30.34 2.16
CA THR A 620 -19.50 -31.68 1.96
C THR A 620 -17.99 -31.67 1.69
N GLN A 621 -17.47 -30.57 1.15
CA GLN A 621 -16.05 -30.40 0.81
C GLN A 621 -15.25 -29.73 1.95
N MET A 622 -15.91 -28.90 2.76
CA MET A 622 -15.24 -28.02 3.73
C MET A 622 -15.41 -28.40 5.20
N ASN A 623 -16.34 -29.31 5.55
CA ASN A 623 -16.58 -29.77 6.93
C ASN A 623 -16.99 -28.68 7.95
N PHE A 624 -17.34 -27.48 7.50
CA PHE A 624 -17.87 -26.40 8.34
C PHE A 624 -19.07 -25.71 7.68
N ASP A 625 -19.84 -25.00 8.49
CA ASP A 625 -21.16 -24.47 8.12
C ASP A 625 -21.10 -22.98 7.71
N TYR A 626 -20.14 -22.24 8.28
CA TYR A 626 -19.94 -20.81 8.04
C TYR A 626 -18.46 -20.44 7.92
N ILE A 627 -18.17 -19.37 7.19
CA ILE A 627 -16.89 -18.66 7.19
C ILE A 627 -17.08 -17.37 7.98
N LEU A 628 -16.24 -17.13 8.98
CA LEU A 628 -16.15 -15.84 9.67
C LEU A 628 -14.98 -15.06 9.07
N VAL A 629 -15.30 -14.07 8.24
CA VAL A 629 -14.29 -13.23 7.60
C VAL A 629 -13.96 -12.07 8.53
N VAL A 630 -12.68 -11.91 8.86
CA VAL A 630 -12.18 -10.84 9.74
C VAL A 630 -11.34 -9.86 8.91
N ASP A 631 -11.87 -8.67 8.69
CA ASP A 631 -11.15 -7.53 8.11
C ASP A 631 -10.46 -6.73 9.21
N THR A 632 -9.23 -6.28 8.98
CA THR A 632 -8.44 -5.56 9.97
C THR A 632 -8.06 -4.17 9.51
N GLU A 633 -7.80 -3.32 10.49
CA GLU A 633 -7.07 -2.09 10.32
C GLU A 633 -5.76 -2.30 9.58
N GLY A 634 -5.38 -1.27 8.82
CA GLY A 634 -4.08 -1.21 8.19
C GLY A 634 -2.98 -0.96 9.20
N LEU A 635 -1.96 -1.80 9.19
CA LEU A 635 -0.76 -1.57 10.00
C LEU A 635 -0.09 -0.25 9.57
N HIS A 636 0.57 0.41 10.53
CA HIS A 636 1.30 1.68 10.35
C HIS A 636 0.44 2.86 9.88
N SER A 637 -0.75 3.03 10.46
CA SER A 637 -1.59 4.17 10.09
C SER A 637 -0.89 5.51 10.36
N LEU A 638 -0.67 6.31 9.30
CA LEU A 638 0.03 7.60 9.35
C LEU A 638 -0.65 8.62 10.28
N GLU A 639 -1.97 8.49 10.49
CA GLU A 639 -2.81 9.36 11.31
C GLU A 639 -2.53 9.25 12.82
N LEU A 640 -1.77 8.24 13.27
CA LEU A 640 -1.47 7.98 14.68
C LEU A 640 0.03 8.08 15.03
N ALA A 641 0.86 8.74 14.20
CA ALA A 641 2.32 8.78 14.32
C ALA A 641 2.83 9.03 15.77
N GLY A 642 3.28 7.95 16.44
CA GLY A 642 3.76 7.96 17.83
C GLY A 642 4.29 6.58 18.28
N ARG A 643 4.93 6.48 19.45
CA ARG A 643 5.42 5.17 19.99
C ARG A 643 4.29 4.20 20.37
N SER A 644 3.06 4.69 20.56
CA SER A 644 1.89 3.90 20.96
C SER A 644 1.28 3.06 19.83
N THR A 645 1.45 3.44 18.55
CA THR A 645 0.89 2.69 17.39
C THR A 645 1.49 1.32 17.21
N ARG A 646 2.77 1.17 17.52
CA ARG A 646 3.51 -0.10 17.34
C ARG A 646 2.99 -1.21 18.24
N HIS A 647 2.61 -0.85 19.47
CA HIS A 647 2.03 -1.80 20.42
C HIS A 647 0.67 -2.27 19.92
N HIS A 648 -0.15 -1.33 19.43
CA HIS A 648 -1.46 -1.60 18.85
C HIS A 648 -1.37 -2.52 17.63
N ASP A 649 -0.47 -2.22 16.69
CA ASP A 649 -0.25 -3.02 15.47
C ASP A 649 0.15 -4.47 15.80
N ASN A 650 1.06 -4.66 16.76
CA ASN A 650 1.47 -5.99 17.16
C ASN A 650 0.40 -6.75 17.95
N GLU A 651 -0.37 -6.07 18.82
CA GLU A 651 -1.51 -6.64 19.54
C GLU A 651 -2.58 -7.12 18.55
N LEU A 652 -2.97 -6.26 17.61
CA LEU A 652 -3.94 -6.55 16.56
C LEU A 652 -3.47 -7.74 15.71
N ALA A 653 -2.24 -7.70 15.20
CA ALA A 653 -1.68 -8.78 14.40
C ALA A 653 -1.68 -10.12 15.14
N THR A 654 -1.21 -10.12 16.39
CA THR A 654 -1.14 -11.34 17.22
C THR A 654 -2.52 -11.89 17.53
N PHE A 655 -3.48 -11.02 17.85
CA PHE A 655 -4.86 -11.40 18.13
C PHE A 655 -5.53 -12.01 16.90
N VAL A 656 -5.42 -11.36 15.74
CA VAL A 656 -6.13 -11.78 14.54
C VAL A 656 -5.48 -13.03 13.89
N VAL A 657 -4.15 -13.14 13.92
CA VAL A 657 -3.43 -14.35 13.49
C VAL A 657 -3.74 -15.53 14.42
N GLY A 658 -3.79 -15.30 15.74
CA GLY A 658 -4.07 -16.36 16.70
C GLY A 658 -5.53 -16.83 16.73
N LEU A 659 -6.46 -15.99 16.28
CA LEU A 659 -7.87 -16.32 16.15
C LEU A 659 -8.14 -17.15 14.88
N ALA A 660 -7.42 -16.86 13.79
CA ALA A 660 -7.72 -17.38 12.47
C ALA A 660 -7.35 -18.86 12.28
N ASN A 661 -8.13 -19.53 11.42
CA ASN A 661 -7.72 -20.79 10.81
C ASN A 661 -6.74 -20.53 9.66
N LEU A 662 -7.00 -19.48 8.86
CA LEU A 662 -6.15 -19.01 7.77
C LEU A 662 -6.07 -17.49 7.80
N THR A 663 -4.86 -16.94 7.69
CA THR A 663 -4.61 -15.50 7.57
C THR A 663 -4.04 -15.15 6.20
N LEU A 664 -4.68 -14.22 5.49
CA LEU A 664 -4.19 -13.63 4.26
C LEU A 664 -3.28 -12.45 4.58
N ILE A 665 -2.00 -12.53 4.20
CA ILE A 665 -1.02 -11.46 4.39
C ILE A 665 -0.90 -10.67 3.10
N ASN A 666 -1.48 -9.47 3.10
CA ASN A 666 -1.56 -8.59 1.95
C ASN A 666 -0.37 -7.63 1.91
N ILE A 667 0.45 -7.76 0.86
CA ILE A 667 1.62 -6.92 0.59
C ILE A 667 1.31 -6.07 -0.65
N PHE A 668 1.55 -4.76 -0.59
CA PHE A 668 1.22 -3.84 -1.69
C PHE A 668 2.49 -3.28 -2.33
N GLY A 669 2.63 -3.42 -3.64
CA GLY A 669 3.80 -2.90 -4.37
C GLY A 669 5.11 -3.62 -4.03
N GLU A 670 6.21 -3.22 -4.68
CA GLU A 670 7.51 -3.89 -4.59
C GLU A 670 8.47 -3.23 -3.58
N ASN A 671 7.97 -2.33 -2.72
CA ASN A 671 8.83 -1.57 -1.79
C ASN A 671 9.44 -2.49 -0.72
N PRO A 672 10.79 -2.68 -0.70
CA PRO A 672 11.42 -3.59 0.25
C PRO A 672 11.26 -3.18 1.72
N SER A 673 11.14 -1.88 2.01
CA SER A 673 11.00 -1.41 3.40
C SER A 673 9.63 -1.77 3.98
N GLU A 674 8.55 -1.53 3.22
CA GLU A 674 7.18 -1.87 3.63
C GLU A 674 6.99 -3.38 3.77
N MET A 675 7.61 -4.15 2.87
CA MET A 675 7.61 -5.60 2.95
C MET A 675 8.30 -6.07 4.23
N GLN A 676 9.48 -5.54 4.56
CA GLN A 676 10.20 -5.96 5.77
C GLN A 676 9.43 -5.67 7.06
N GLU A 677 8.74 -4.54 7.14
CA GLU A 677 7.99 -4.14 8.34
C GLU A 677 6.78 -5.06 8.61
N ILE A 678 5.95 -5.32 7.59
CA ILE A 678 4.80 -6.26 7.73
C ILE A 678 5.31 -7.65 8.10
N LEU A 679 6.35 -8.14 7.41
CA LEU A 679 6.86 -9.50 7.62
C LEU A 679 7.38 -9.70 9.05
N GLN A 680 8.02 -8.70 9.66
CA GLN A 680 8.47 -8.79 11.04
C GLN A 680 7.31 -8.97 12.02
N ILE A 681 6.26 -8.15 11.88
CA ILE A 681 5.06 -8.22 12.73
C ILE A 681 4.40 -9.61 12.60
N VAL A 682 4.29 -10.11 11.37
CA VAL A 682 3.67 -11.41 11.08
C VAL A 682 4.50 -12.57 11.62
N VAL A 683 5.81 -12.58 11.38
CA VAL A 683 6.72 -13.63 11.89
C VAL A 683 6.70 -13.63 13.42
N GLN A 684 6.73 -12.46 14.07
CA GLN A 684 6.64 -12.38 15.53
C GLN A 684 5.31 -12.94 16.06
N ALA A 685 4.19 -12.56 15.46
CA ALA A 685 2.87 -13.07 15.83
C ALA A 685 2.80 -14.60 15.70
N LEU A 686 3.29 -15.16 14.59
CA LEU A 686 3.30 -16.60 14.33
C LEU A 686 4.23 -17.37 15.28
N MET A 687 5.39 -16.81 15.61
CA MET A 687 6.32 -17.38 16.58
C MET A 687 5.68 -17.52 17.97
N ARG A 688 4.90 -16.52 18.39
CA ARG A 688 4.14 -16.60 19.64
C ARG A 688 3.05 -17.65 19.57
N MET A 689 2.37 -17.78 18.43
CA MET A 689 1.41 -18.86 18.21
C MET A 689 2.06 -20.23 18.40
N LYS A 690 3.28 -20.45 17.90
CA LYS A 690 4.03 -21.70 18.12
C LYS A 690 4.27 -21.98 19.61
N LYS A 691 4.65 -20.97 20.40
CA LYS A 691 4.91 -21.10 21.85
C LYS A 691 3.69 -21.58 22.63
N VAL A 692 2.50 -21.09 22.27
CA VAL A 692 1.23 -21.53 22.84
C VAL A 692 0.59 -22.72 22.09
N ARG A 693 1.39 -23.41 21.26
CA ARG A 693 1.04 -24.64 20.50
C ARG A 693 -0.13 -24.48 19.53
N LEU A 694 -0.16 -23.33 18.87
CA LEU A 694 -1.10 -22.99 17.81
C LEU A 694 -0.37 -22.98 16.48
N SER A 695 -1.02 -23.52 15.46
CA SER A 695 -0.48 -23.64 14.11
C SER A 695 -1.45 -23.01 13.11
N PRO A 696 -1.62 -21.67 13.12
CA PRO A 696 -2.40 -21.00 12.08
C PRO A 696 -1.74 -21.19 10.72
N SER A 697 -2.53 -21.23 9.66
CA SER A 697 -2.03 -21.21 8.27
C SER A 697 -2.00 -19.78 7.75
N CYS A 698 -1.12 -19.48 6.80
CA CYS A 698 -1.13 -18.18 6.12
C CYS A 698 -0.91 -18.32 4.62
N VAL A 699 -1.38 -17.32 3.87
CA VAL A 699 -1.15 -17.16 2.43
C VAL A 699 -0.75 -15.70 2.19
N PHE A 700 0.37 -15.49 1.49
CA PHE A 700 0.82 -14.16 1.09
C PHE A 700 0.20 -13.78 -0.25
N VAL A 701 -0.38 -12.58 -0.29
CA VAL A 701 -0.96 -11.98 -1.50
C VAL A 701 -0.21 -10.69 -1.77
N HIS A 702 0.57 -10.68 -2.83
CA HIS A 702 1.33 -9.53 -3.27
C HIS A 702 0.54 -8.82 -4.38
N GLN A 703 0.05 -7.62 -4.11
CA GLN A 703 -0.78 -6.83 -5.02
C GLN A 703 0.02 -5.85 -5.87
N ASN A 704 -0.57 -5.45 -6.99
CA ASN A 704 -0.11 -4.40 -7.90
C ASN A 704 1.21 -4.70 -8.63
N ILE A 705 1.29 -5.89 -9.25
CA ILE A 705 2.50 -6.36 -9.93
C ILE A 705 2.31 -6.29 -11.45
N SER A 706 3.32 -5.78 -12.17
CA SER A 706 3.24 -5.54 -13.62
C SER A 706 3.52 -6.81 -14.45
N ASP A 707 2.71 -7.05 -15.48
CA ASP A 707 2.55 -8.36 -16.15
C ASP A 707 3.68 -8.77 -17.12
N ILE A 708 4.61 -7.89 -17.51
CA ILE A 708 5.46 -8.13 -18.70
C ILE A 708 6.64 -9.10 -18.46
N THR A 709 7.01 -9.38 -17.20
CA THR A 709 8.15 -10.29 -16.84
C THR A 709 7.82 -11.24 -15.68
N ALA A 710 6.53 -11.43 -15.38
CA ALA A 710 6.04 -12.02 -14.14
C ALA A 710 6.53 -13.46 -13.89
N GLY A 711 6.73 -14.31 -14.90
CA GLY A 711 7.10 -15.72 -14.67
C GLY A 711 8.44 -15.92 -13.95
N GLU A 712 9.50 -15.22 -14.38
CA GLU A 712 10.84 -15.32 -13.79
C GLU A 712 11.01 -14.41 -12.58
N LYS A 713 10.47 -13.17 -12.63
CA LYS A 713 10.47 -12.25 -11.49
C LYS A 713 9.65 -12.77 -10.31
N ASN A 714 8.57 -13.52 -10.53
CA ASN A 714 7.80 -14.12 -9.44
C ASN A 714 8.56 -15.29 -8.79
N LYS A 715 9.35 -16.06 -9.55
CA LYS A 715 10.21 -17.12 -8.98
C LYS A 715 11.30 -16.52 -8.11
N GLU A 716 11.98 -15.49 -8.61
CA GLU A 716 13.01 -14.76 -7.87
C GLU A 716 12.41 -14.01 -6.67
N GLY A 717 11.24 -13.40 -6.81
CA GLY A 717 10.49 -12.78 -5.73
C GLY A 717 10.10 -13.77 -4.63
N ARG A 718 9.62 -14.97 -5.00
CA ARG A 718 9.35 -16.06 -4.05
C ARG A 718 10.62 -16.48 -3.30
N ARG A 719 11.74 -16.61 -4.01
CA ARG A 719 13.05 -16.94 -3.39
C ARG A 719 13.46 -15.88 -2.37
N ARG A 720 13.44 -14.60 -2.74
CA ARG A 720 13.79 -13.48 -1.84
C ARG A 720 12.86 -13.38 -0.65
N LEU A 721 11.56 -13.58 -0.86
CA LEU A 721 10.57 -13.58 0.22
C LEU A 721 10.84 -14.71 1.21
N GLN A 722 11.10 -15.93 0.72
CA GLN A 722 11.46 -17.07 1.58
C GLN A 722 12.75 -16.80 2.37
N GLU A 723 13.80 -16.30 1.73
CA GLU A 723 15.07 -15.96 2.39
C GLU A 723 14.88 -14.92 3.50
N THR A 724 14.08 -13.90 3.21
CA THR A 724 13.73 -12.84 4.18
C THR A 724 12.93 -13.40 5.35
N LEU A 725 11.91 -14.23 5.08
CA LEU A 725 11.11 -14.91 6.09
C LEU A 725 11.97 -15.81 6.99
N ASP A 726 12.90 -16.57 6.40
CA ASP A 726 13.80 -17.45 7.13
C ASP A 726 14.79 -16.67 8.00
N GLU A 727 15.33 -15.57 7.49
CA GLU A 727 16.19 -14.68 8.26
C GLU A 727 15.44 -14.10 9.45
N MET A 728 14.27 -13.49 9.22
CA MET A 728 13.44 -12.93 10.29
C MET A 728 13.04 -13.97 11.33
N THR A 729 12.72 -15.19 10.88
CA THR A 729 12.39 -16.31 11.76
C THR A 729 13.57 -16.66 12.67
N LYS A 730 14.79 -16.73 12.15
CA LYS A 730 15.99 -17.02 12.96
C LYS A 730 16.19 -15.97 14.06
N ILE A 731 15.90 -14.70 13.76
CA ILE A 731 16.08 -13.64 14.76
C ILE A 731 14.93 -13.70 15.79
N ALA A 732 13.68 -13.81 15.35
CA ALA A 732 12.52 -13.92 16.23
C ALA A 732 12.57 -15.20 17.10
N ALA A 733 13.14 -16.30 16.61
CA ALA A 733 13.33 -17.54 17.37
C ALA A 733 14.30 -17.39 18.53
N LYS A 734 15.42 -16.67 18.33
CA LYS A 734 16.33 -16.30 19.42
C LYS A 734 15.64 -15.42 20.45
N ASP A 735 14.72 -14.57 19.99
CA ASP A 735 13.95 -13.69 20.87
C ASP A 735 12.89 -14.46 21.66
N GLU A 736 12.19 -15.42 21.08
CA GLU A 736 11.14 -16.17 21.80
C GLU A 736 11.66 -17.41 22.55
N ASP A 737 12.99 -17.61 22.64
CA ASP A 737 13.63 -18.81 23.20
C ASP A 737 13.09 -20.11 22.60
N CYS A 738 12.94 -20.10 21.27
CA CYS A 738 12.38 -21.19 20.47
C CYS A 738 13.42 -21.70 19.48
N ASP A 739 13.43 -23.01 19.21
CA ASP A 739 14.26 -23.59 18.15
C ASP A 739 13.49 -23.55 16.82
N ALA A 740 13.82 -22.58 15.97
CA ALA A 740 13.33 -22.46 14.59
C ALA A 740 14.41 -21.81 13.72
N LYS A 741 14.70 -22.42 12.56
CA LYS A 741 15.75 -21.99 11.63
C LYS A 741 15.20 -21.48 10.31
N CYS A 742 14.01 -21.91 9.92
CA CYS A 742 13.29 -21.41 8.75
C CYS A 742 11.82 -21.17 9.09
N PHE A 743 11.14 -20.38 8.27
CA PHE A 743 9.74 -20.02 8.50
C PHE A 743 8.81 -21.24 8.49
N SER A 744 9.13 -22.25 7.68
CA SER A 744 8.41 -23.53 7.64
C SER A 744 8.56 -24.37 8.92
N ASP A 745 9.53 -24.06 9.80
CA ASP A 745 9.61 -24.66 11.14
C ASP A 745 8.53 -24.09 12.07
N VAL A 746 7.97 -22.90 11.75
CA VAL A 746 7.00 -22.19 12.58
C VAL A 746 5.58 -22.62 12.25
N ILE A 747 5.27 -22.63 10.96
CA ILE A 747 3.98 -23.02 10.41
C ILE A 747 4.17 -23.87 9.16
N ARG A 748 3.13 -24.64 8.81
CA ARG A 748 3.12 -25.35 7.53
C ARG A 748 2.96 -24.33 6.41
N PHE A 749 4.06 -24.02 5.73
CA PHE A 749 4.13 -23.02 4.66
C PHE A 749 4.86 -23.57 3.44
N ASP A 750 4.27 -23.40 2.27
CA ASP A 750 4.83 -23.73 0.97
C ASP A 750 4.84 -22.51 0.06
N VAL A 751 6.01 -21.92 -0.14
CA VAL A 751 6.21 -20.71 -0.95
C VAL A 751 5.66 -20.82 -2.38
N GLN A 752 5.57 -22.03 -2.95
CA GLN A 752 5.08 -22.20 -4.31
C GLN A 752 3.55 -22.08 -4.41
N ASN A 753 2.85 -22.54 -3.37
CA ASN A 753 1.40 -22.60 -3.32
C ASN A 753 0.79 -21.45 -2.51
N ASP A 754 1.47 -20.99 -1.46
CA ASP A 754 0.99 -20.03 -0.46
C ASP A 754 1.45 -18.59 -0.75
N VAL A 755 2.11 -18.31 -1.89
CA VAL A 755 2.47 -16.96 -2.33
C VAL A 755 1.84 -16.65 -3.70
N LYS A 756 0.96 -15.65 -3.73
CA LYS A 756 0.22 -15.23 -4.92
C LYS A 756 0.52 -13.80 -5.32
N TYR A 757 0.60 -13.60 -6.63
CA TYR A 757 0.95 -12.35 -7.28
C TYR A 757 -0.30 -11.85 -7.99
N PHE A 758 -0.80 -10.69 -7.61
CA PHE A 758 -2.02 -10.10 -8.11
C PHE A 758 -1.67 -8.97 -9.08
N ALA A 759 -2.29 -9.00 -10.26
CA ALA A 759 -2.33 -7.89 -11.19
C ALA A 759 -2.90 -6.63 -10.53
N GLN A 760 -2.62 -5.47 -11.12
CA GLN A 760 -3.26 -4.21 -10.75
C GLN A 760 -4.79 -4.31 -10.82
N PHE A 761 -5.48 -3.66 -9.89
CA PHE A 761 -6.94 -3.74 -9.77
C PHE A 761 -7.67 -3.06 -10.94
N TRP A 762 -7.18 -1.92 -11.41
CA TRP A 762 -7.79 -1.15 -12.51
C TRP A 762 -7.12 -1.44 -13.84
N GLU A 763 -7.91 -1.52 -14.92
CA GLU A 763 -7.42 -1.58 -16.29
C GLU A 763 -7.37 -0.15 -16.87
N GLY A 764 -6.29 0.56 -16.56
CA GLY A 764 -6.10 1.98 -16.90
C GLY A 764 -6.24 2.90 -15.69
N ASN A 765 -6.44 4.20 -15.94
CA ASN A 765 -6.49 5.22 -14.89
C ASN A 765 -7.95 5.54 -14.47
N PRO A 766 -8.29 5.51 -13.17
CA PRO A 766 -9.55 6.04 -12.64
C PRO A 766 -9.76 7.52 -13.04
N PRO A 767 -11.00 8.04 -13.09
CA PRO A 767 -12.23 7.43 -12.55
C PRO A 767 -13.02 6.54 -13.52
N MET A 768 -12.66 6.53 -14.81
CA MET A 768 -13.38 5.78 -15.86
C MET A 768 -12.79 4.40 -16.17
N ALA A 769 -11.70 4.01 -15.52
CA ALA A 769 -11.11 2.68 -15.70
C ALA A 769 -12.05 1.57 -15.15
N PRO A 770 -12.27 0.49 -15.92
CA PRO A 770 -12.94 -0.71 -15.41
C PRO A 770 -11.97 -1.56 -14.56
N PRO A 771 -12.49 -2.49 -13.74
CA PRO A 771 -11.67 -3.47 -13.05
C PRO A 771 -10.93 -4.39 -14.02
N ASN A 772 -9.70 -4.76 -13.71
CA ASN A 772 -8.88 -5.66 -14.53
C ASN A 772 -9.40 -7.12 -14.44
N PRO A 773 -9.77 -7.78 -15.56
CA PRO A 773 -10.22 -9.16 -15.54
C PRO A 773 -9.20 -10.14 -14.97
N LYS A 774 -7.89 -9.85 -15.15
CA LYS A 774 -6.82 -10.68 -14.58
C LYS A 774 -6.82 -10.66 -13.05
N TYR A 775 -7.21 -9.54 -12.44
CA TYR A 775 -7.41 -9.47 -10.98
C TYR A 775 -8.49 -10.46 -10.53
N CYS A 776 -9.59 -10.56 -11.28
CA CYS A 776 -10.68 -11.49 -11.00
C CYS A 776 -10.23 -12.95 -11.13
N ASP A 777 -9.41 -13.25 -12.14
CA ASP A 777 -8.80 -14.58 -12.30
C ASP A 777 -7.91 -14.94 -11.10
N ASN A 778 -7.14 -13.98 -10.58
CA ASN A 778 -6.31 -14.17 -9.39
C ASN A 778 -7.14 -14.38 -8.11
N ILE A 779 -8.28 -13.68 -7.96
CA ILE A 779 -9.24 -13.90 -6.88
C ILE A 779 -9.81 -15.32 -6.94
N GLN A 780 -10.15 -15.82 -8.13
CA GLN A 780 -10.62 -17.19 -8.33
C GLN A 780 -9.56 -18.23 -7.96
N GLU A 781 -8.29 -18.00 -8.33
CA GLU A 781 -7.19 -18.85 -7.91
C GLU A 781 -7.02 -18.85 -6.38
N LEU A 782 -7.08 -17.68 -5.75
CA LEU A 782 -6.99 -17.56 -4.29
C LEU A 782 -8.14 -18.27 -3.57
N LYS A 783 -9.38 -18.18 -4.08
CA LYS A 783 -10.53 -18.95 -3.56
C LYS A 783 -10.25 -20.44 -3.54
N LYS A 784 -9.71 -21.01 -4.62
CA LYS A 784 -9.37 -22.44 -4.70
C LYS A 784 -8.35 -22.85 -3.64
N ILE A 785 -7.42 -21.97 -3.30
CA ILE A 785 -6.41 -22.22 -2.25
C ILE A 785 -7.01 -22.13 -0.87
N ILE A 786 -7.87 -21.13 -0.62
CA ILE A 786 -8.63 -21.05 0.62
C ILE A 786 -9.45 -22.33 0.80
N VAL A 787 -10.10 -22.84 -0.26
CA VAL A 787 -10.82 -24.13 -0.23
C VAL A 787 -9.89 -25.30 0.09
N SER A 788 -8.70 -25.35 -0.51
CA SER A 788 -7.70 -26.39 -0.24
C SER A 788 -7.24 -26.39 1.22
N HIS A 789 -6.97 -25.21 1.80
CA HIS A 789 -6.64 -25.06 3.22
C HIS A 789 -7.83 -25.38 4.13
N ALA A 790 -9.01 -24.90 3.76
CA ALA A 790 -10.27 -25.15 4.46
C ALA A 790 -10.59 -26.64 4.56
N SER A 791 -10.42 -27.42 3.48
CA SER A 791 -10.67 -28.87 3.47
C SER A 791 -9.81 -29.68 4.45
N LYS A 792 -8.66 -29.13 4.86
CA LYS A 792 -7.74 -29.74 5.84
C LYS A 792 -8.07 -29.34 7.28
N SER A 793 -8.99 -28.39 7.48
CA SER A 793 -9.45 -27.89 8.77
C SER A 793 -10.85 -28.43 9.07
N HIS A 794 -11.12 -28.71 10.34
CA HIS A 794 -12.46 -29.16 10.79
C HIS A 794 -13.37 -27.99 11.20
N GLY A 795 -12.94 -26.75 10.93
CA GLY A 795 -13.55 -25.54 11.49
C GLY A 795 -13.51 -25.56 13.02
N ARG A 796 -14.21 -24.61 13.65
CA ARG A 796 -14.34 -24.49 15.09
C ARG A 796 -15.79 -24.25 15.46
N MET A 797 -16.29 -24.98 16.46
CA MET A 797 -17.63 -24.72 17.00
C MET A 797 -17.71 -23.28 17.55
N VAL A 798 -18.85 -22.60 17.39
CA VAL A 798 -19.05 -21.24 17.92
C VAL A 798 -18.69 -21.15 19.41
N ARG A 799 -19.06 -22.14 20.22
CA ARG A 799 -18.67 -22.18 21.65
C ARG A 799 -17.15 -22.19 21.89
N HIS A 800 -16.39 -22.88 21.04
CA HIS A 800 -14.94 -22.98 21.16
C HIS A 800 -14.26 -21.74 20.60
N LEU A 801 -14.88 -21.06 19.63
CA LEU A 801 -14.44 -19.75 19.14
C LEU A 801 -14.60 -18.70 20.24
N ASN A 802 -15.72 -18.72 20.96
CA ASN A 802 -15.95 -17.81 22.09
C ASN A 802 -14.85 -17.97 23.17
N GLY A 803 -14.61 -19.20 23.64
CA GLY A 803 -13.53 -19.49 24.59
C GLY A 803 -12.15 -19.05 24.06
N ARG A 804 -11.90 -19.24 22.76
CA ARG A 804 -10.66 -18.83 22.12
C ARG A 804 -10.41 -17.33 22.13
N ILE A 805 -11.42 -16.53 21.80
CA ILE A 805 -11.31 -15.06 21.81
C ILE A 805 -10.93 -14.59 23.21
N LYS A 806 -11.60 -15.14 24.23
CA LYS A 806 -11.31 -14.84 25.63
C LYS A 806 -9.89 -15.22 26.03
N ASP A 807 -9.50 -16.48 25.82
CA ASP A 807 -8.18 -16.99 26.24
C ASP A 807 -7.04 -16.24 25.53
N LEU A 808 -7.20 -15.95 24.23
CA LEU A 808 -6.19 -15.25 23.45
C LEU A 808 -6.05 -13.79 23.89
N TRP A 809 -7.16 -13.09 24.10
CA TRP A 809 -7.13 -11.70 24.55
C TRP A 809 -6.55 -11.58 25.98
N GLU A 810 -6.91 -12.51 26.88
CA GLU A 810 -6.30 -12.58 28.21
C GLU A 810 -4.79 -12.82 28.14
N ALA A 811 -4.34 -13.74 27.28
CA ALA A 811 -2.90 -13.99 27.10
C ALA A 811 -2.15 -12.74 26.59
N ILE A 812 -2.70 -12.02 25.60
CA ILE A 812 -2.09 -10.81 25.03
C ILE A 812 -1.99 -9.70 26.09
N LYS A 813 -3.03 -9.47 26.91
CA LYS A 813 -3.00 -8.47 27.98
C LYS A 813 -1.91 -8.72 29.03
N ASN A 814 -1.58 -9.98 29.29
CA ASN A 814 -0.56 -10.39 30.27
C ASN A 814 0.88 -10.30 29.72
N GLU A 815 1.07 -10.02 28.42
CA GLU A 815 2.38 -10.04 27.76
C GLU A 815 2.91 -8.60 27.60
N ARG A 816 3.94 -8.21 28.39
CA ARG A 816 4.41 -6.82 28.47
C ARG A 816 5.58 -6.48 27.53
N PHE A 817 6.48 -7.42 27.31
CA PHE A 817 7.86 -7.10 26.94
C PHE A 817 8.09 -7.01 25.44
N VAL A 818 7.56 -7.96 24.67
CA VAL A 818 7.98 -8.12 23.26
C VAL A 818 7.23 -7.14 22.33
N PHE A 819 6.06 -6.65 22.73
CA PHE A 819 5.22 -5.76 21.92
C PHE A 819 5.72 -4.31 21.81
N SER A 820 6.68 -3.90 22.64
CA SER A 820 7.21 -2.52 22.65
C SER A 820 8.37 -2.26 21.69
N PHE A 821 8.92 -3.29 21.05
CA PHE A 821 10.15 -3.19 20.28
C PHE A 821 9.89 -3.16 18.76
N GLN A 822 10.65 -2.32 18.05
CA GLN A 822 10.52 -2.07 16.62
C GLN A 822 10.96 -3.26 15.77
N ASN A 823 11.93 -4.02 16.25
CA ASN A 823 12.45 -5.20 15.61
C ASN A 823 13.19 -6.06 16.62
N SER A 824 13.54 -7.26 16.19
CA SER A 824 14.32 -8.23 16.93
C SER A 824 15.73 -7.73 17.31
N LEU A 825 16.28 -6.73 16.59
CA LEU A 825 17.55 -6.09 16.96
C LEU A 825 17.42 -5.23 18.23
N GLU A 826 16.29 -4.54 18.40
CA GLU A 826 16.02 -3.72 19.58
C GLU A 826 15.81 -4.61 20.83
N ILE A 827 15.11 -5.74 20.68
CA ILE A 827 14.96 -6.76 21.73
C ILE A 827 16.33 -7.32 22.13
N SER A 828 17.16 -7.69 21.14
CA SER A 828 18.52 -8.18 21.36
C SER A 828 19.40 -7.16 22.08
N ALA A 829 19.30 -5.88 21.72
CA ALA A 829 20.01 -4.79 22.40
C ALA A 829 19.56 -4.65 23.87
N TYR A 830 18.25 -4.67 24.13
CA TYR A 830 17.72 -4.62 25.49
C TYR A 830 18.15 -5.83 26.32
N ARG A 831 18.10 -7.05 25.78
CA ARG A 831 18.54 -8.26 26.50
C ARG A 831 20.03 -8.23 26.86
N LYS A 832 20.86 -7.68 25.97
CA LYS A 832 22.28 -7.45 26.29
C LYS A 832 22.42 -6.48 27.47
N LEU A 833 21.60 -5.42 27.51
CA LEU A 833 21.55 -4.48 28.62
C LEU A 833 21.05 -5.14 29.91
N GLU A 834 19.97 -5.91 29.86
CA GLU A 834 19.42 -6.65 31.01
C GLU A 834 20.45 -7.62 31.59
N LYS A 835 21.15 -8.39 30.75
CA LYS A 835 22.24 -9.27 31.19
C LYS A 835 23.36 -8.50 31.89
N LYS A 836 23.73 -7.32 31.38
CA LYS A 836 24.71 -6.44 32.03
C LYS A 836 24.19 -5.92 33.37
N TYR A 837 22.92 -5.52 33.43
CA TYR A 837 22.26 -5.08 34.65
C TYR A 837 22.22 -6.18 35.72
N SER A 838 21.85 -7.42 35.36
CA SER A 838 21.86 -8.55 36.29
C SER A 838 23.26 -8.83 36.83
N ASN A 839 24.29 -8.75 35.97
CA ASN A 839 25.68 -8.88 36.41
C ASN A 839 26.08 -7.76 37.39
N TRP A 840 25.72 -6.50 37.11
CA TRP A 840 26.01 -5.38 38.01
C TRP A 840 25.27 -5.50 39.35
N SER A 841 24.00 -5.91 39.34
CA SER A 841 23.20 -6.17 40.53
C SER A 841 23.82 -7.27 41.39
N TRP A 842 24.26 -8.37 40.76
CA TRP A 842 24.93 -9.47 41.45
C TRP A 842 26.28 -9.05 42.03
N SER A 843 27.09 -8.29 41.28
CA SER A 843 28.35 -7.72 41.80
C SER A 843 28.13 -6.72 42.93
N LEU A 844 26.98 -6.03 43.00
CA LEU A 844 26.61 -5.18 44.14
C LEU A 844 26.28 -6.00 45.37
N ARG A 845 25.35 -6.94 45.23
CA ARG A 845 24.92 -7.80 46.33
C ARG A 845 26.09 -8.62 46.89
N SER A 846 26.95 -9.13 46.03
CA SER A 846 28.14 -9.90 46.44
C SER A 846 29.15 -9.05 47.21
N ALA A 847 29.41 -7.81 46.75
CA ALA A 847 30.32 -6.91 47.47
C ALA A 847 29.76 -6.48 48.84
N MET A 848 28.45 -6.26 48.93
CA MET A 848 27.79 -5.96 50.21
C MET A 848 27.82 -7.17 51.15
N MET A 849 27.53 -8.37 50.64
CA MET A 849 27.57 -9.62 51.40
C MET A 849 28.99 -9.94 51.90
N GLU A 850 30.03 -9.77 51.07
CA GLU A 850 31.42 -9.94 51.52
C GLU A 850 31.81 -8.93 52.61
N THR A 851 31.28 -7.71 52.54
CA THR A 851 31.53 -6.67 53.55
C THR A 851 30.81 -7.01 54.86
N GLU A 852 29.56 -7.46 54.76
CA GLU A 852 28.76 -7.97 55.86
C GLU A 852 29.46 -9.17 56.53
N ASP A 853 29.91 -10.16 55.78
CA ASP A 853 30.62 -11.34 56.29
C ASP A 853 31.93 -10.97 57.00
N LYS A 854 32.69 -10.02 56.45
CA LYS A 854 33.93 -9.53 57.08
C LYS A 854 33.65 -8.81 58.40
N LEU A 855 32.61 -7.98 58.45
CA LEU A 855 32.20 -7.30 59.67
C LEU A 855 31.65 -8.30 60.70
N HIS A 856 30.82 -9.23 60.27
CA HIS A 856 30.26 -10.29 61.10
C HIS A 856 31.34 -11.18 61.72
N ASN A 857 32.36 -11.56 60.94
CA ASN A 857 33.50 -12.33 61.44
C ASN A 857 34.34 -11.55 62.46
N LYS A 858 34.50 -10.23 62.29
CA LYS A 858 35.21 -9.39 63.27
C LYS A 858 34.44 -9.25 64.59
N ILE A 859 33.11 -9.14 64.53
CA ILE A 859 32.23 -9.13 65.71
C ILE A 859 32.28 -10.49 66.44
N LYS A 860 32.16 -11.59 65.69
CA LYS A 860 32.15 -12.96 66.24
C LYS A 860 33.47 -13.35 66.92
N ASN A 861 34.58 -12.78 66.49
CA ASN A 861 35.90 -12.98 67.09
C ASN A 861 36.23 -11.95 68.19
N GLU A 862 35.24 -11.19 68.68
CA GLU A 862 35.37 -10.17 69.73
C GLU A 862 36.38 -9.05 69.41
N ALA A 863 36.76 -8.88 68.13
CA ALA A 863 37.72 -7.86 67.71
C ALA A 863 37.10 -6.45 67.64
N ILE A 864 35.77 -6.35 67.54
CA ILE A 864 35.00 -5.11 67.50
C ILE A 864 33.67 -5.36 68.23
N HIS A 865 33.27 -4.48 69.17
CA HIS A 865 32.03 -4.63 69.96
C HIS A 865 30.85 -3.81 69.42
N GLU A 866 31.09 -2.79 68.60
CA GLU A 866 30.08 -1.93 67.97
C GLU A 866 30.58 -1.50 66.59
N VAL A 867 29.74 -1.58 65.55
CA VAL A 867 30.11 -1.16 64.19
C VAL A 867 29.65 0.29 64.00
N GLU A 868 30.60 1.23 63.95
CA GLU A 868 30.30 2.63 63.66
C GLU A 868 30.24 2.89 62.14
N GLU A 869 29.49 3.91 61.73
CA GLU A 869 29.38 4.36 60.32
C GLU A 869 30.77 4.63 59.70
N ILE A 870 31.73 5.06 60.52
CA ILE A 870 33.11 5.37 60.13
C ILE A 870 33.89 4.10 59.72
N ASP A 871 33.57 2.93 60.28
CA ASP A 871 34.22 1.66 59.90
C ASP A 871 33.68 1.12 58.57
N LEU A 872 32.40 1.37 58.27
CA LEU A 872 31.79 1.16 56.96
C LEU A 872 32.41 2.10 55.91
N GLN A 873 32.51 3.41 56.22
CA GLN A 873 33.15 4.42 55.35
C GLN A 873 34.62 4.10 55.05
N ARG A 874 35.36 3.52 56.00
CA ARG A 874 36.78 3.16 55.82
C ARG A 874 36.98 1.99 54.85
N GLU A 875 36.13 0.98 54.89
CA GLU A 875 36.16 -0.12 53.90
C GLU A 875 35.64 0.33 52.53
N LEU A 876 34.75 1.34 52.50
CA LEU A 876 34.25 2.00 51.28
C LEU A 876 35.28 2.92 50.59
N LYS A 877 36.38 3.35 51.23
CA LYS A 877 37.46 4.12 50.54
C LYS A 877 38.14 3.38 49.38
N LYS A 878 38.10 2.04 49.37
CA LYS A 878 38.52 1.24 48.20
C LYS A 878 37.63 1.51 46.97
N THR A 879 36.39 1.93 47.19
CA THR A 879 35.39 2.24 46.16
C THR A 879 35.79 3.47 45.34
N THR A 880 36.34 4.55 45.92
CA THR A 880 36.80 5.74 45.18
C THR A 880 37.95 5.44 44.20
N VAL A 881 38.90 4.61 44.60
CA VAL A 881 40.00 4.17 43.73
C VAL A 881 39.49 3.25 42.61
N ILE A 882 38.59 2.30 42.92
CA ILE A 882 37.94 1.44 41.92
C ILE A 882 37.10 2.27 40.95
N PHE A 883 36.42 3.31 41.45
CA PHE A 883 35.58 4.20 40.69
C PHE A 883 36.39 5.05 39.70
N GLY A 884 37.47 5.69 40.15
CA GLY A 884 38.39 6.43 39.28
C GLY A 884 39.00 5.56 38.18
N LYS A 885 39.39 4.32 38.51
CA LYS A 885 39.85 3.34 37.51
C LYS A 885 38.76 2.92 36.51
N THR A 886 37.51 2.84 36.96
CA THR A 886 36.37 2.48 36.11
C THR A 886 36.02 3.61 35.14
N ILE A 887 36.05 4.87 35.59
CA ILE A 887 35.89 6.04 34.72
C ILE A 887 36.93 6.03 33.61
N TYR A 888 38.21 5.79 33.95
CA TYR A 888 39.27 5.67 32.97
C TYR A 888 39.02 4.51 31.97
N GLN A 889 38.62 3.32 32.45
CA GLN A 889 38.31 2.19 31.56
C GLN A 889 37.21 2.52 30.55
N LYS A 890 36.24 3.36 30.94
CA LYS A 890 35.17 3.83 30.05
C LYS A 890 35.64 4.91 29.08
N LEU A 891 36.64 5.72 29.44
CA LEU A 891 37.23 6.75 28.59
C LEU A 891 38.22 6.21 27.55
N LYS A 892 38.81 5.04 27.79
CA LYS A 892 39.87 4.47 26.94
C LYS A 892 39.48 4.39 25.46
N GLU A 893 38.37 3.75 25.16
CA GLU A 893 37.91 3.53 23.78
C GLU A 893 37.43 4.84 23.12
N PRO A 894 36.66 5.73 23.78
CA PRO A 894 36.36 7.07 23.26
C PRO A 894 37.59 7.91 22.92
N ILE A 895 38.63 7.90 23.76
CA ILE A 895 39.88 8.64 23.53
C ILE A 895 40.61 8.08 22.30
N GLU A 896 40.73 6.76 22.23
CA GLU A 896 41.39 6.10 21.10
C GLU A 896 40.64 6.40 19.79
N GLN A 897 39.32 6.26 19.78
CA GLN A 897 38.47 6.54 18.63
C GLN A 897 38.48 8.02 18.21
N SER A 898 38.53 8.98 19.13
CA SER A 898 38.55 10.41 18.77
C SER A 898 39.84 10.79 18.05
N VAL A 899 40.98 10.24 18.49
CA VAL A 899 42.29 10.46 17.83
C VAL A 899 42.28 9.90 16.42
N TYR A 900 41.84 8.65 16.24
CA TYR A 900 41.78 8.03 14.92
C TYR A 900 40.81 8.77 13.99
N LYS A 901 39.60 9.13 14.44
CA LYS A 901 38.61 9.84 13.62
C LYS A 901 39.08 11.22 13.18
N LYS A 902 39.70 11.99 14.08
CA LYS A 902 40.24 13.32 13.75
C LYS A 902 41.34 13.21 12.70
N ILE A 903 42.27 12.29 12.88
CA ILE A 903 43.38 12.09 11.94
C ILE A 903 42.88 11.55 10.59
N ALA A 904 41.89 10.66 10.58
CA ALA A 904 41.30 10.18 9.33
C ALA A 904 40.65 11.33 8.53
N ARG A 905 39.97 12.27 9.19
CA ARG A 905 39.43 13.48 8.54
C ARG A 905 40.53 14.40 8.02
N ASP A 906 41.48 14.77 8.87
CA ASP A 906 42.60 15.64 8.49
C ASP A 906 43.37 15.06 7.30
N LEU A 907 43.57 13.73 7.29
CA LEU A 907 44.24 13.01 6.23
C LEU A 907 43.41 12.94 4.95
N THR A 908 42.10 12.75 5.06
CA THR A 908 41.20 12.77 3.91
C THR A 908 41.25 14.14 3.22
N ASP A 909 41.19 15.22 3.99
CA ASP A 909 41.29 16.59 3.47
C ASP A 909 42.68 16.88 2.88
N GLU A 910 43.74 16.36 3.52
CA GLU A 910 45.11 16.43 3.01
C GLU A 910 45.25 15.69 1.67
N MET A 911 44.67 14.49 1.54
CA MET A 911 44.66 13.71 0.28
C MET A 911 43.89 14.43 -0.82
N ARG A 912 42.71 14.98 -0.52
CA ARG A 912 41.91 15.74 -1.50
C ARG A 912 42.61 17.01 -1.99
N SER A 913 43.56 17.52 -1.22
CA SER A 913 44.35 18.70 -1.56
C SER A 913 45.67 18.36 -2.26
N ASN A 914 46.37 17.33 -1.78
CA ASN A 914 47.78 17.08 -2.10
C ASN A 914 48.03 15.77 -2.87
N CYS A 915 47.06 14.87 -2.99
CA CYS A 915 47.19 13.63 -3.76
C CYS A 915 46.69 13.86 -5.19
N GLU A 916 47.56 13.82 -6.19
CA GLU A 916 47.21 14.12 -7.59
C GLU A 916 46.12 13.21 -8.16
N SER A 917 46.10 11.94 -7.75
CA SER A 917 45.12 10.94 -8.19
C SER A 917 43.74 11.08 -7.52
N LEU A 918 43.70 11.67 -6.32
CA LEU A 918 42.50 11.80 -5.48
C LEU A 918 42.03 13.26 -5.29
N ASN A 919 42.71 14.22 -5.92
CA ASN A 919 42.29 15.62 -5.95
C ASN A 919 41.32 15.87 -7.13
N GLY A 920 40.41 16.83 -6.96
CA GLY A 920 39.46 17.19 -8.02
C GLY A 920 38.24 16.25 -8.12
N ASN A 921 37.76 16.02 -9.35
CA ASN A 921 36.48 15.34 -9.63
C ASN A 921 36.67 13.92 -10.17
N ARG A 922 35.57 13.18 -10.34
CA ARG A 922 35.57 11.78 -10.85
C ARG A 922 36.33 11.61 -12.16
N SER A 923 36.31 12.60 -13.05
CA SER A 923 37.04 12.56 -14.32
C SER A 923 38.56 12.63 -14.14
N ASN A 924 39.05 13.38 -13.15
CA ASN A 924 40.48 13.37 -12.81
C ASN A 924 40.90 12.02 -12.23
N LEU A 925 40.07 11.41 -11.38
CA LEU A 925 40.30 10.06 -10.87
C LEU A 925 40.35 9.02 -12.01
N GLU A 926 39.38 9.06 -12.93
CA GLU A 926 39.32 8.16 -14.08
C GLU A 926 40.54 8.32 -15.00
N LYS A 927 41.02 9.55 -15.20
CA LYS A 927 42.27 9.81 -15.94
C LYS A 927 43.47 9.10 -15.30
N HIS A 928 43.62 9.17 -13.99
CA HIS A 928 44.72 8.50 -13.29
C HIS A 928 44.58 6.98 -13.33
N ILE A 929 43.36 6.44 -13.20
CA ILE A 929 43.09 5.01 -13.39
C ILE A 929 43.53 4.56 -14.79
N LEU A 930 43.13 5.28 -15.84
CA LEU A 930 43.51 4.96 -17.21
C LEU A 930 45.02 5.06 -17.44
N LYS A 931 45.68 6.07 -16.86
CA LYS A 931 47.13 6.19 -16.90
C LYS A 931 47.81 4.98 -16.23
N THR A 932 47.39 4.60 -15.02
CA THR A 932 47.94 3.43 -14.31
C THR A 932 47.71 2.13 -15.08
N LEU A 933 46.51 1.93 -15.64
CA LEU A 933 46.23 0.76 -16.48
C LEU A 933 47.14 0.70 -17.71
N ALA A 934 47.39 1.85 -18.36
CA ALA A 934 48.30 1.93 -19.50
C ALA A 934 49.75 1.65 -19.08
N GLU A 935 50.19 2.17 -17.94
CA GLU A 935 51.52 1.92 -17.38
C GLU A 935 51.74 0.44 -17.07
N GLU A 936 50.77 -0.21 -16.40
CA GLU A 936 50.84 -1.61 -15.97
C GLU A 936 50.67 -2.62 -17.12
N GLU A 937 49.93 -2.27 -18.17
CA GLU A 937 49.61 -3.12 -19.32
C GLU A 937 49.01 -4.50 -18.94
N ASP A 938 48.24 -4.56 -17.86
CA ASP A 938 47.56 -5.77 -17.40
C ASP A 938 46.17 -5.88 -18.01
N PHE A 939 46.00 -6.85 -18.92
CA PHE A 939 44.74 -7.07 -19.62
C PHE A 939 43.56 -7.40 -18.68
N ASP A 940 43.79 -8.17 -17.62
CA ASP A 940 42.72 -8.56 -16.69
C ASP A 940 42.26 -7.38 -15.86
N LYS A 941 43.18 -6.50 -15.45
CA LYS A 941 42.82 -5.22 -14.80
C LYS A 941 42.02 -4.31 -15.72
N TYR A 942 42.38 -4.23 -17.00
CA TYR A 942 41.57 -3.52 -18.01
C TYR A 942 40.17 -4.11 -18.14
N MET A 943 40.05 -5.44 -18.20
CA MET A 943 38.75 -6.10 -18.29
C MET A 943 37.90 -5.88 -17.03
N ASN A 944 38.53 -5.82 -15.85
CA ASN A 944 37.84 -5.47 -14.62
C ASN A 944 37.34 -4.01 -14.64
N TYR A 945 38.15 -3.06 -15.10
CA TYR A 945 37.71 -1.67 -15.30
C TYR A 945 36.57 -1.55 -16.34
N VAL A 946 36.58 -2.36 -17.39
CA VAL A 946 35.54 -2.35 -18.44
C VAL A 946 34.22 -2.94 -17.96
N HIS A 947 34.24 -4.08 -17.26
CA HIS A 947 33.02 -4.84 -16.91
C HIS A 947 32.54 -4.62 -15.48
N ASN A 948 33.43 -4.30 -14.54
CA ASN A 948 33.11 -3.98 -13.14
C ASN A 948 33.73 -2.63 -12.73
N PRO A 949 33.42 -1.53 -13.44
CA PRO A 949 34.07 -0.24 -13.24
C PRO A 949 33.95 0.28 -11.79
N ARG A 950 32.80 0.06 -11.13
CA ARG A 950 32.59 0.49 -9.74
C ARG A 950 33.58 -0.16 -8.78
N ASP A 951 33.81 -1.46 -8.91
CA ASP A 951 34.72 -2.19 -8.04
C ASP A 951 36.17 -1.84 -8.32
N HIS A 952 36.51 -1.60 -9.60
CA HIS A 952 37.84 -1.15 -9.98
C HIS A 952 38.18 0.23 -9.40
N PHE A 953 37.26 1.20 -9.48
CA PHE A 953 37.46 2.53 -8.86
C PHE A 953 37.65 2.43 -7.35
N LYS A 954 36.85 1.60 -6.66
CA LYS A 954 36.98 1.38 -5.22
C LYS A 954 38.34 0.77 -4.86
N SER A 955 38.79 -0.24 -5.62
CA SER A 955 40.10 -0.85 -5.41
C SER A 955 41.22 0.18 -5.58
N PHE A 956 41.17 0.97 -6.66
CA PHE A 956 42.18 1.99 -6.93
C PHE A 956 42.24 3.04 -5.81
N ILE A 957 41.09 3.56 -5.35
CA ILE A 957 41.05 4.51 -4.22
C ILE A 957 41.68 3.90 -2.96
N ARG A 958 41.37 2.64 -2.64
CA ARG A 958 41.95 1.95 -1.48
C ARG A 958 43.47 1.82 -1.59
N ASP A 959 43.97 1.47 -2.77
CA ASP A 959 45.40 1.32 -3.02
C ASP A 959 46.14 2.65 -2.91
N GLU A 960 45.59 3.72 -3.50
CA GLU A 960 46.14 5.09 -3.40
C GLU A 960 46.16 5.60 -1.95
N VAL A 961 45.06 5.42 -1.22
CA VAL A 961 44.96 5.80 0.19
C VAL A 961 45.96 5.02 1.04
N SER A 962 46.07 3.71 0.83
CA SER A 962 47.02 2.85 1.56
C SER A 962 48.47 3.29 1.32
N ARG A 963 48.83 3.58 0.06
CA ARG A 963 50.16 4.05 -0.31
C ARG A 963 50.47 5.41 0.31
N TYR A 964 49.53 6.36 0.20
CA TYR A 964 49.69 7.69 0.76
C TYR A 964 49.86 7.66 2.29
N ILE A 965 49.04 6.84 2.99
CA ILE A 965 49.18 6.64 4.44
C ILE A 965 50.56 6.10 4.76
N THR A 966 50.99 5.04 4.08
CA THR A 966 52.28 4.37 4.33
C THR A 966 53.45 5.35 4.15
N ASP A 967 53.45 6.12 3.06
CA ASP A 967 54.54 7.06 2.75
C ASP A 967 54.58 8.27 3.71
N LYS A 968 53.40 8.74 4.16
CA LYS A 968 53.29 9.90 5.05
C LYS A 968 53.19 9.54 6.52
N PHE A 969 53.19 8.25 6.88
CA PHE A 969 52.89 7.81 8.24
C PHE A 969 53.89 8.36 9.27
N SER A 970 55.19 8.16 9.04
CA SER A 970 56.25 8.54 9.97
C SER A 970 56.49 10.05 10.03
N VAL A 971 56.25 10.76 8.92
CA VAL A 971 56.58 12.18 8.75
C VAL A 971 55.42 13.13 9.07
N SER A 972 54.17 12.69 8.95
CA SER A 972 52.97 13.53 9.13
C SER A 972 51.96 12.89 10.09
N VAL A 973 51.53 11.66 9.83
CA VAL A 973 50.41 11.02 10.56
C VAL A 973 50.77 10.76 12.02
N LEU A 974 51.91 10.10 12.29
CA LEU A 974 52.35 9.72 13.63
C LEU A 974 52.63 10.94 14.54
N PRO A 975 53.34 12.01 14.08
CA PRO A 975 53.48 13.24 14.86
C PRO A 975 52.15 13.90 15.21
N LYS A 976 51.21 14.02 14.25
CA LYS A 976 49.88 14.60 14.49
C LYS A 976 49.07 13.76 15.49
N MET A 977 49.17 12.42 15.42
CA MET A 977 48.52 11.52 16.38
C MET A 977 49.04 11.72 17.81
N LYS A 978 50.37 11.80 17.98
CA LYS A 978 50.99 12.06 19.29
C LYS A 978 50.59 13.41 19.86
N GLN A 979 50.62 14.46 19.03
CA GLN A 979 50.19 15.80 19.43
C GLN A 979 48.70 15.84 19.83
N ASN A 980 47.83 15.13 19.11
CA ASN A 980 46.41 15.04 19.44
C ASN A 980 46.17 14.31 20.76
N ILE A 981 46.93 13.24 21.06
CA ILE A 981 46.86 12.58 22.38
C ILE A 981 47.26 13.55 23.49
N GLU A 982 48.37 14.25 23.33
CA GLU A 982 48.85 15.21 24.35
C GLU A 982 47.84 16.32 24.61
N LEU A 983 47.20 16.84 23.56
CA LEU A 983 46.16 17.85 23.67
C LEU A 983 44.91 17.31 24.37
N LEU A 984 44.47 16.09 24.03
CA LEU A 984 43.34 15.44 24.69
C LEU A 984 43.64 15.13 26.16
N GLN A 985 44.88 14.72 26.48
CA GLN A 985 45.32 14.51 27.85
C GLN A 985 45.15 15.77 28.69
N GLN A 986 45.64 16.91 28.18
CA GLN A 986 45.53 18.19 28.87
C GLN A 986 44.07 18.60 29.08
N LYS A 987 43.21 18.39 28.07
CA LYS A 987 41.78 18.71 28.16
C LYS A 987 41.05 17.84 29.19
N ILE A 988 41.35 16.54 29.25
CA ILE A 988 40.73 15.63 30.22
C ILE A 988 41.23 15.90 31.64
N MET A 989 42.52 16.21 31.83
CA MET A 989 43.05 16.62 33.13
C MET A 989 42.43 17.92 33.62
N LYS A 990 42.28 18.89 32.72
CA LYS A 990 41.59 20.15 33.00
C LYS A 990 40.13 19.91 33.39
N ALA A 991 39.43 19.05 32.64
CA ALA A 991 38.05 18.71 32.93
C ALA A 991 37.86 18.04 34.29
N ALA A 992 38.77 17.14 34.67
CA ALA A 992 38.75 16.50 35.99
C ALA A 992 38.96 17.53 37.11
N HIS A 993 39.91 18.44 36.94
CA HIS A 993 40.22 19.49 37.91
C HIS A 993 39.08 20.49 38.09
N GLU A 994 38.54 21.04 37.00
CA GLU A 994 37.41 21.99 37.03
C GLU A 994 36.13 21.33 37.60
N SER A 995 35.96 20.03 37.39
CA SER A 995 34.85 19.27 37.99
C SER A 995 35.02 19.09 39.50
N THR A 996 36.24 18.84 39.97
CA THR A 996 36.55 18.74 41.41
C THR A 996 36.32 20.07 42.11
N GLU A 997 36.82 21.18 41.55
CA GLU A 997 36.57 22.53 42.09
C GLU A 997 35.08 22.85 42.11
N HIS A 998 34.37 22.56 41.01
CA HIS A 998 32.93 22.82 40.90
C HIS A 998 32.12 22.09 41.98
N VAL A 999 32.49 20.87 42.33
CA VAL A 999 31.79 20.12 43.39
C VAL A 999 32.17 20.60 44.79
N GLN A 1000 33.43 20.98 45.02
CA GLN A 1000 33.87 21.53 46.31
C GLN A 1000 33.22 22.90 46.62
N VAL A 1001 33.10 23.78 45.62
CA VAL A 1001 32.47 25.10 45.80
C VAL A 1001 30.96 25.00 46.04
N ASN A 1002 30.29 24.07 45.35
CA ASN A 1002 28.83 23.94 45.40
C ASN A 1002 28.33 22.90 46.42
N SER A 1003 29.23 22.31 47.23
CA SER A 1003 28.90 21.21 48.15
C SER A 1003 28.11 20.08 47.45
N GLY A 1004 28.54 19.72 46.24
CA GLY A 1004 27.87 18.73 45.39
C GLY A 1004 28.25 17.29 45.72
N ASP A 1005 27.54 16.36 45.09
CA ASP A 1005 27.86 14.94 45.13
C ASP A 1005 28.64 14.49 43.88
N VAL A 1006 28.97 13.20 43.82
CA VAL A 1006 29.63 12.59 42.66
C VAL A 1006 28.79 12.67 41.38
N GLY A 1007 27.46 12.77 41.49
CA GLY A 1007 26.59 12.97 40.34
C GLY A 1007 26.82 14.33 39.69
N LEU A 1008 26.94 15.38 40.51
CA LEU A 1008 27.31 16.72 40.05
C LEU A 1008 28.72 16.73 39.44
N TRP A 1009 29.66 15.98 40.02
CA TRP A 1009 31.02 15.83 39.49
C TRP A 1009 31.00 15.21 38.08
N LEU A 1010 30.30 14.08 37.91
CA LEU A 1010 30.19 13.38 36.62
C LEU A 1010 29.51 14.25 35.56
N LYS A 1011 28.46 14.98 35.94
CA LYS A 1011 27.76 15.89 35.04
C LYS A 1011 28.67 17.01 34.54
N SER A 1012 29.41 17.66 35.45
CA SER A 1012 30.39 18.68 35.08
C SER A 1012 31.49 18.11 34.18
N PHE A 1013 32.03 16.94 34.55
CA PHE A 1013 33.12 16.29 33.83
C PHE A 1013 32.73 15.88 32.41
N THR A 1014 31.55 15.27 32.24
CA THR A 1014 31.05 14.86 30.91
C THR A 1014 30.65 16.05 30.05
N GLN A 1015 30.08 17.11 30.63
CA GLN A 1015 29.75 18.32 29.89
C GLN A 1015 31.00 18.98 29.30
N GLN A 1016 32.08 19.08 30.08
CA GLN A 1016 33.35 19.67 29.63
C GLN A 1016 34.06 18.84 28.54
N LEU A 1017 33.74 17.56 28.41
CA LEU A 1017 34.32 16.66 27.41
C LEU A 1017 33.45 16.46 26.16
N SER A 1018 32.23 16.98 26.15
CA SER A 1018 31.23 16.71 25.10
C SER A 1018 31.64 17.17 23.70
N ASP A 1019 32.42 18.25 23.58
CA ASP A 1019 32.94 18.75 22.31
C ASP A 1019 34.19 18.01 21.82
N GLU A 1020 34.82 17.22 22.70
CA GLU A 1020 36.13 16.59 22.45
C GLU A 1020 36.02 15.06 22.28
N LEU A 1021 35.06 14.43 22.96
CA LEU A 1021 34.85 12.99 22.98
C LEU A 1021 33.37 12.67 22.75
N ILE A 1022 33.10 11.58 22.02
CA ILE A 1022 31.78 10.95 22.00
C ILE A 1022 31.63 10.19 23.32
N PHE A 1023 31.38 10.94 24.39
CA PHE A 1023 31.33 10.48 25.76
C PHE A 1023 30.31 11.32 26.54
N SER A 1024 29.40 10.67 27.24
CA SER A 1024 28.27 11.30 27.91
C SER A 1024 28.01 10.65 29.27
N GLU A 1025 27.14 11.27 30.06
CA GLU A 1025 26.67 10.72 31.32
C GLU A 1025 26.08 9.30 31.16
N LYS A 1026 25.52 8.97 29.99
CA LYS A 1026 25.00 7.63 29.67
C LYS A 1026 26.10 6.57 29.59
N ASP A 1027 27.32 6.92 29.18
CA ASP A 1027 28.45 5.98 29.07
C ASP A 1027 28.99 5.58 30.46
N LEU A 1028 28.68 6.41 31.46
CA LEU A 1028 28.94 6.20 32.87
C LEU A 1028 27.72 5.63 33.63
N SER A 1029 26.58 5.42 32.96
CA SER A 1029 25.40 4.82 33.57
C SER A 1029 25.67 3.36 33.99
N GLY A 1030 25.30 3.01 35.23
CA GLY A 1030 25.55 1.69 35.81
C GLY A 1030 26.89 1.54 36.54
N VAL A 1031 27.73 2.58 36.61
CA VAL A 1031 28.93 2.59 37.46
C VAL A 1031 28.51 2.93 38.91
N LYS A 1032 28.85 2.10 39.90
CA LYS A 1032 28.53 2.34 41.32
C LYS A 1032 29.33 3.55 41.84
N HIS A 1033 28.65 4.54 42.41
CA HIS A 1033 29.28 5.79 42.88
C HIS A 1033 28.76 6.30 44.24
N TYR A 1034 27.83 5.59 44.89
CA TYR A 1034 27.11 6.06 46.08
C TYR A 1034 27.98 6.39 47.31
N ASP A 1035 29.25 5.94 47.33
CA ASP A 1035 30.16 6.07 48.47
C ASP A 1035 31.44 6.87 48.14
N VAL A 1036 31.41 7.71 47.09
CA VAL A 1036 32.55 8.54 46.68
C VAL A 1036 32.41 9.97 47.20
N ASP A 1037 33.20 10.30 48.21
CA ASP A 1037 33.22 11.62 48.89
C ASP A 1037 34.59 12.34 48.78
N ASP A 1038 35.67 11.61 48.52
CA ASP A 1038 37.02 12.15 48.35
C ASP A 1038 37.35 12.50 46.87
N PHE A 1039 36.89 13.67 46.43
CA PHE A 1039 37.05 14.15 45.05
C PHE A 1039 38.51 14.52 44.69
N ASN A 1040 39.33 14.89 45.67
CA ASN A 1040 40.77 15.14 45.45
C ASN A 1040 41.48 13.82 45.11
N LEU A 1041 41.17 12.75 45.85
CA LEU A 1041 41.66 11.41 45.53
C LEU A 1041 41.15 10.92 44.16
N LEU A 1042 39.89 11.21 43.81
CA LEU A 1042 39.33 10.86 42.50
C LEU A 1042 40.08 11.55 41.36
N GLU A 1043 40.36 12.85 41.49
CA GLU A 1043 41.14 13.62 40.54
C GLU A 1043 42.56 13.05 40.37
N ASP A 1044 43.24 12.77 41.48
CA ASP A 1044 44.60 12.22 41.46
C ASP A 1044 44.66 10.84 40.80
N VAL A 1045 43.68 9.97 41.07
CA VAL A 1045 43.58 8.65 40.45
C VAL A 1045 43.38 8.79 38.94
N ILE A 1046 42.51 9.69 38.48
CA ILE A 1046 42.29 9.93 37.05
C ILE A 1046 43.56 10.47 36.39
N LYS A 1047 44.26 11.43 37.00
CA LYS A 1047 45.52 11.98 36.48
C LYS A 1047 46.61 10.91 36.35
N GLN A 1048 46.76 10.06 37.36
CA GLN A 1048 47.76 8.98 37.35
C GLN A 1048 47.46 7.92 36.29
N GLU A 1049 46.22 7.41 36.24
CA GLU A 1049 45.82 6.37 35.28
C GLU A 1049 45.87 6.89 33.83
N LEU A 1050 45.44 8.14 33.60
CA LEU A 1050 45.48 8.76 32.28
C LEU A 1050 46.92 8.88 31.75
N THR A 1051 47.86 9.28 32.61
CA THR A 1051 49.28 9.47 32.23
C THR A 1051 49.95 8.14 31.87
N VAL A 1052 49.79 7.11 32.70
CA VAL A 1052 50.40 5.78 32.46
C VAL A 1052 49.87 5.17 31.17
N ARG A 1053 48.57 5.34 30.88
CA ARG A 1053 47.90 4.60 29.82
C ARG A 1053 47.79 5.35 28.49
N MET A 1054 47.86 6.68 28.47
CA MET A 1054 48.02 7.42 27.21
C MET A 1054 49.39 7.19 26.57
N SER A 1055 50.42 6.93 27.38
CA SER A 1055 51.71 6.43 26.91
C SER A 1055 51.56 5.06 26.23
N ASP A 1056 50.74 4.17 26.80
CA ASP A 1056 50.41 2.85 26.22
C ASP A 1056 49.68 2.98 24.88
N ILE A 1057 48.65 3.84 24.76
CA ILE A 1057 47.95 4.10 23.48
C ILE A 1057 48.92 4.65 22.43
N SER A 1058 49.75 5.64 22.81
CA SER A 1058 50.72 6.28 21.90
C SER A 1058 51.76 5.29 21.36
N SER A 1059 52.14 4.29 22.15
CA SER A 1059 53.10 3.25 21.76
C SER A 1059 52.55 2.24 20.75
N ARG A 1060 51.22 2.16 20.60
CA ARG A 1060 50.53 1.20 19.71
C ARG A 1060 50.25 1.74 18.31
N PHE A 1061 50.54 3.02 18.05
CA PHE A 1061 50.35 3.63 16.74
C PHE A 1061 51.36 3.12 15.73
N ASN A 1062 50.87 2.40 14.73
CA ASN A 1062 51.63 1.93 13.60
C ASN A 1062 50.73 1.84 12.35
N THR A 1063 51.34 1.55 11.20
CA THR A 1063 50.67 1.47 9.90
C THR A 1063 49.63 0.34 9.83
N GLU A 1064 49.79 -0.74 10.60
CA GLU A 1064 48.86 -1.87 10.64
C GLU A 1064 47.64 -1.59 11.53
N THR A 1065 47.84 -0.91 12.66
CA THR A 1065 46.78 -0.60 13.63
C THR A 1065 45.88 0.55 13.17
N PHE A 1066 46.39 1.44 12.33
CA PHE A 1066 45.68 2.63 11.87
C PHE A 1066 44.36 2.33 11.13
N PRO A 1067 44.31 1.52 10.06
CA PRO A 1067 43.05 1.19 9.38
C PRO A 1067 42.16 0.25 10.20
N VAL A 1068 42.74 -0.64 11.01
CA VAL A 1068 42.01 -1.65 11.78
C VAL A 1068 41.21 -1.03 12.93
N ASN A 1069 41.74 0.01 13.57
CA ASN A 1069 41.12 0.67 14.72
C ASN A 1069 40.10 1.75 14.35
N LEU A 1070 39.89 2.02 13.06
CA LEU A 1070 38.82 2.90 12.57
C LEU A 1070 37.58 2.07 12.22
N ASP A 1071 36.41 2.49 12.71
CA ASP A 1071 35.15 2.00 12.16
C ASP A 1071 35.16 2.21 10.64
N TYR A 1072 34.63 1.23 9.91
CA TYR A 1072 34.60 1.21 8.45
C TYR A 1072 34.16 2.55 7.82
N LYS A 1073 33.11 3.17 8.35
CA LYS A 1073 32.55 4.46 7.87
C LYS A 1073 33.44 5.69 8.05
N TYR A 1074 34.49 5.62 8.87
CA TYR A 1074 35.40 6.75 9.12
C TYR A 1074 36.77 6.55 8.49
N ARG A 1075 36.98 5.47 7.73
CA ARG A 1075 38.24 5.24 7.05
C ARG A 1075 38.39 6.20 5.87
N PRO A 1076 39.60 6.76 5.63
CA PRO A 1076 39.80 7.73 4.55
C PRO A 1076 39.42 7.20 3.16
N ASP A 1077 39.68 5.92 2.88
CA ASP A 1077 39.30 5.23 1.64
C ASP A 1077 37.78 5.16 1.48
N GLU A 1078 37.03 4.81 2.52
CA GLU A 1078 35.56 4.75 2.45
C GLU A 1078 34.94 6.15 2.31
N ILE A 1079 35.48 7.17 2.97
CA ILE A 1079 35.02 8.56 2.80
C ILE A 1079 35.25 9.04 1.36
N LEU A 1080 36.39 8.71 0.76
CA LEU A 1080 36.70 9.05 -0.62
C LEU A 1080 35.91 8.21 -1.63
N ILE A 1081 35.65 6.93 -1.33
CA ILE A 1081 34.75 6.09 -2.12
C ILE A 1081 33.35 6.68 -2.13
N ASP A 1082 32.81 7.07 -0.99
CA ASP A 1082 31.50 7.74 -0.93
C ASP A 1082 31.50 9.03 -1.75
N HIS A 1083 32.59 9.82 -1.66
CA HIS A 1083 32.72 11.05 -2.42
C HIS A 1083 32.73 10.84 -3.95
N PHE A 1084 33.47 9.85 -4.44
CA PHE A 1084 33.67 9.63 -5.88
C PHE A 1084 32.69 8.64 -6.52
N CYS A 1085 32.10 7.73 -5.73
CA CYS A 1085 31.33 6.59 -6.24
C CYS A 1085 29.82 6.64 -5.99
N GLN A 1086 29.30 7.69 -5.33
CA GLN A 1086 27.87 7.99 -5.26
C GLN A 1086 27.42 8.73 -6.53
N CYS A 1087 27.31 8.01 -7.63
CA CYS A 1087 27.05 8.54 -8.96
C CYS A 1087 26.49 7.46 -9.89
N CYS A 1088 26.06 7.83 -11.09
CA CYS A 1088 25.54 6.85 -12.05
C CYS A 1088 26.63 5.88 -12.51
N TRP A 1089 26.30 4.59 -12.52
CA TRP A 1089 27.16 3.49 -12.97
C TRP A 1089 26.58 2.71 -14.16
N VAL A 1090 25.45 3.17 -14.72
CA VAL A 1090 24.86 2.56 -15.92
C VAL A 1090 25.87 2.65 -17.07
N GLN A 1091 26.03 1.54 -17.79
CA GLN A 1091 27.01 1.40 -18.88
C GLN A 1091 26.34 1.46 -20.25
N CYS A 1092 27.03 2.08 -21.21
CA CYS A 1092 26.55 2.17 -22.58
C CYS A 1092 26.36 0.77 -23.16
N PRO A 1093 25.19 0.44 -23.74
CA PRO A 1093 24.88 -0.92 -24.22
C PRO A 1093 25.80 -1.37 -25.36
N PHE A 1094 26.51 -0.44 -26.01
CA PHE A 1094 27.43 -0.73 -27.10
C PHE A 1094 28.87 -0.90 -26.63
N CYS A 1095 29.45 0.11 -25.96
CA CYS A 1095 30.88 0.13 -25.64
C CYS A 1095 31.20 0.05 -24.14
N THR A 1096 30.21 -0.21 -23.29
CA THR A 1096 30.34 -0.32 -21.82
C THR A 1096 30.89 0.91 -21.10
N ALA A 1097 30.97 2.07 -21.77
CA ALA A 1097 31.39 3.32 -21.14
C ALA A 1097 30.38 3.73 -20.05
N ILE A 1098 30.87 4.16 -18.90
CA ILE A 1098 30.06 4.54 -17.74
C ILE A 1098 29.43 5.92 -17.92
N CYS A 1099 28.19 6.08 -17.45
CA CYS A 1099 27.53 7.38 -17.44
C CYS A 1099 28.27 8.38 -16.54
N THR A 1100 28.43 9.62 -17.01
CA THR A 1100 29.13 10.69 -16.27
C THR A 1100 28.22 11.47 -15.31
N ASN A 1101 26.94 11.11 -15.20
CA ASN A 1101 26.02 11.81 -14.28
C ASN A 1101 26.40 11.53 -12.82
N THR A 1102 26.46 12.57 -12.01
CA THR A 1102 26.88 12.51 -10.60
C THR A 1102 25.75 12.08 -9.65
N ILE A 1103 24.55 11.80 -10.15
CA ILE A 1103 23.40 11.38 -9.34
C ILE A 1103 23.04 9.93 -9.68
N GLU A 1104 22.87 9.08 -8.65
CA GLU A 1104 22.37 7.70 -8.81
C GLU A 1104 20.90 7.70 -9.25
N ASN A 1105 20.54 6.82 -10.19
CA ASN A 1105 19.16 6.69 -10.72
C ASN A 1105 18.53 8.00 -11.19
N HIS A 1106 19.33 8.87 -11.81
CA HIS A 1106 18.85 10.16 -12.32
C HIS A 1106 17.77 9.99 -13.40
N ASP A 1107 16.84 10.94 -13.44
CA ASP A 1107 15.89 11.08 -14.55
C ASP A 1107 16.62 11.59 -15.82
N GLY A 1108 16.12 11.21 -17.00
CA GLY A 1108 16.67 11.61 -18.30
C GLY A 1108 17.74 10.68 -18.88
N ASP A 1109 18.21 10.99 -20.10
CA ASP A 1109 19.07 10.09 -20.88
C ASP A 1109 20.48 9.93 -20.27
N HIS A 1110 20.98 8.69 -20.23
CA HIS A 1110 22.36 8.39 -19.89
C HIS A 1110 23.31 8.87 -20.98
N SER A 1111 24.41 9.52 -20.61
CA SER A 1111 25.43 9.98 -21.57
C SER A 1111 26.84 9.95 -20.98
N VAL A 1112 27.82 9.94 -21.89
CA VAL A 1112 29.24 10.08 -21.60
C VAL A 1112 29.93 10.79 -22.78
N PRO A 1113 30.87 11.72 -22.54
CA PRO A 1113 31.54 12.43 -23.63
C PRO A 1113 32.44 11.54 -24.50
N LEU A 1114 33.10 10.55 -23.88
CA LEU A 1114 34.09 9.70 -24.54
C LEU A 1114 33.61 8.24 -24.56
N HIS A 1115 33.07 7.81 -25.70
CA HIS A 1115 32.75 6.41 -25.94
C HIS A 1115 33.99 5.63 -26.40
N ARG A 1116 33.91 4.30 -26.36
CA ARG A 1116 35.02 3.40 -26.67
C ARG A 1116 34.70 2.56 -27.90
N SER A 1117 35.67 1.78 -28.37
CA SER A 1117 35.40 0.82 -29.44
C SER A 1117 34.43 -0.26 -28.98
N ILE A 1118 33.43 -0.58 -29.81
CA ILE A 1118 32.38 -1.54 -29.48
C ILE A 1118 32.88 -2.99 -29.41
N GLY A 1119 33.99 -3.30 -30.09
CA GLY A 1119 34.65 -4.61 -30.00
C GLY A 1119 35.19 -4.93 -28.60
N LEU A 1120 35.39 -3.92 -27.74
CA LEU A 1120 35.80 -4.13 -26.34
C LEU A 1120 34.73 -4.87 -25.52
N ASN A 1121 33.46 -4.66 -25.88
CA ASN A 1121 32.32 -5.37 -25.33
C ASN A 1121 32.04 -6.70 -26.05
N GLY A 1122 32.96 -7.16 -26.90
CA GLY A 1122 32.82 -8.39 -27.66
C GLY A 1122 31.82 -8.31 -28.82
N ILE A 1123 31.43 -7.11 -29.26
CA ILE A 1123 30.53 -6.94 -30.41
C ILE A 1123 31.30 -7.22 -31.72
N TYR A 1124 30.75 -8.13 -32.54
CA TYR A 1124 31.31 -8.57 -33.82
C TYR A 1124 30.28 -8.43 -34.95
N TYR A 1125 30.72 -8.42 -36.21
CA TYR A 1125 29.81 -8.35 -37.36
C TYR A 1125 29.06 -9.66 -37.53
N ARG A 1126 27.74 -9.57 -37.66
CA ARG A 1126 26.84 -10.72 -37.82
C ARG A 1126 27.30 -11.60 -38.99
N ASN A 1127 27.27 -12.92 -38.79
CA ASN A 1127 27.74 -13.94 -39.74
C ASN A 1127 29.26 -13.92 -40.04
N THR A 1128 30.06 -13.26 -39.20
CA THR A 1128 31.53 -13.28 -39.31
C THR A 1128 32.19 -13.58 -37.96
N SER A 1129 33.47 -13.91 -38.00
CA SER A 1129 34.37 -13.97 -36.84
C SER A 1129 34.95 -12.60 -36.47
N ASN A 1130 34.54 -11.50 -37.10
CA ASN A 1130 35.25 -10.21 -37.03
C ASN A 1130 34.73 -9.29 -35.93
N LEU A 1131 35.57 -9.00 -34.94
CA LEU A 1131 35.29 -7.96 -33.94
C LEU A 1131 35.20 -6.57 -34.57
N SER A 1132 34.26 -5.76 -34.10
CA SER A 1132 34.07 -4.41 -34.62
C SER A 1132 35.08 -3.42 -34.05
N THR A 1133 35.72 -2.63 -34.92
CA THR A 1133 36.62 -1.55 -34.52
C THR A 1133 35.91 -0.22 -34.32
N HIS A 1134 34.63 -0.10 -34.70
CA HIS A 1134 33.88 1.16 -34.61
C HIS A 1134 33.80 1.71 -33.19
N ILE A 1135 33.83 3.03 -33.04
CA ILE A 1135 33.55 3.75 -31.79
C ILE A 1135 32.10 4.24 -31.87
N CYS A 1136 31.36 4.22 -30.76
CA CYS A 1136 29.92 4.55 -30.77
C CYS A 1136 29.61 5.89 -31.43
N THR A 1137 30.37 6.94 -31.10
CA THR A 1137 30.15 8.29 -31.62
C THR A 1137 30.30 8.36 -33.14
N SER A 1138 31.32 7.69 -33.69
CA SER A 1138 31.54 7.60 -35.15
C SER A 1138 30.54 6.66 -35.83
N ALA A 1139 30.09 5.63 -35.14
CA ALA A 1139 29.08 4.70 -35.65
C ALA A 1139 27.72 5.41 -35.81
N VAL A 1140 27.30 6.17 -34.80
CA VAL A 1140 26.06 6.98 -34.84
C VAL A 1140 26.15 8.10 -35.89
N ALA A 1141 27.34 8.66 -36.12
CA ALA A 1141 27.56 9.69 -37.14
C ALA A 1141 27.50 9.15 -38.59
N SER A 1142 27.58 7.82 -38.79
CA SER A 1142 27.56 7.20 -40.11
C SER A 1142 26.13 6.94 -40.60
N SER A 1143 25.84 7.32 -41.84
CA SER A 1143 24.52 7.13 -42.45
C SER A 1143 24.23 5.70 -42.92
N ASN A 1144 25.27 4.85 -43.04
CA ASN A 1144 25.20 3.55 -43.70
C ASN A 1144 25.44 2.35 -42.77
N LEU A 1145 25.80 2.58 -41.51
CA LEU A 1145 26.02 1.49 -40.55
C LEU A 1145 24.70 1.04 -39.92
N TYR A 1146 24.57 -0.26 -39.68
CA TYR A 1146 23.46 -0.87 -38.93
C TYR A 1146 23.99 -1.82 -37.84
N PHE A 1147 23.16 -2.09 -36.84
CA PHE A 1147 23.37 -3.14 -35.84
C PHE A 1147 22.08 -3.91 -35.61
N TYR A 1148 22.18 -5.00 -34.85
CA TYR A 1148 21.04 -5.82 -34.43
C TYR A 1148 20.92 -5.71 -32.90
N PRO A 1149 19.78 -5.24 -32.38
CA PRO A 1149 19.51 -5.21 -30.94
C PRO A 1149 19.56 -6.62 -30.32
N TYR A 1150 19.85 -6.71 -29.02
CA TYR A 1150 19.72 -7.98 -28.29
C TYR A 1150 18.29 -8.53 -28.46
N ASP A 1151 18.18 -9.81 -28.82
CA ASP A 1151 16.92 -10.55 -29.03
C ASP A 1151 16.04 -10.10 -30.22
N SER A 1152 16.61 -9.36 -31.19
CA SER A 1152 15.91 -9.03 -32.44
C SER A 1152 16.73 -9.37 -33.69
N ASP A 1153 16.06 -9.96 -34.68
CA ASP A 1153 16.62 -10.20 -36.00
C ASP A 1153 16.52 -8.98 -36.93
N ASP A 1154 15.82 -7.93 -36.51
CA ASP A 1154 15.62 -6.72 -37.30
C ASP A 1154 16.84 -5.79 -37.24
N LYS A 1155 17.26 -5.31 -38.41
CA LYS A 1155 18.37 -4.36 -38.53
C LYS A 1155 17.91 -2.94 -38.17
N VAL A 1156 18.70 -2.26 -37.33
CA VAL A 1156 18.50 -0.85 -36.96
C VAL A 1156 19.71 -0.03 -37.40
N LEU A 1157 19.47 1.13 -38.01
CA LEU A 1157 20.55 2.05 -38.38
C LEU A 1157 21.19 2.66 -37.13
N TRP A 1158 22.52 2.80 -37.11
CA TRP A 1158 23.22 3.38 -35.95
C TRP A 1158 22.81 4.81 -35.65
N LYS A 1159 22.50 5.62 -36.67
CA LYS A 1159 21.96 6.98 -36.47
C LYS A 1159 20.58 7.01 -35.81
N ASP A 1160 19.82 5.91 -35.93
CA ASP A 1160 18.44 5.75 -35.44
C ASP A 1160 18.39 4.74 -34.28
N TYR A 1161 19.51 4.50 -33.58
CA TYR A 1161 19.65 3.44 -32.57
C TYR A 1161 18.57 3.46 -31.48
N ARG A 1162 18.03 4.63 -31.14
CA ARG A 1162 16.97 4.78 -30.15
C ARG A 1162 15.67 4.06 -30.54
N THR A 1163 15.43 3.84 -31.84
CA THR A 1163 14.26 3.10 -32.33
C THR A 1163 14.29 1.61 -31.96
N ALA A 1164 15.45 1.08 -31.57
CA ALA A 1164 15.58 -0.28 -31.06
C ALA A 1164 14.85 -0.50 -29.72
N GLY A 1165 14.46 0.56 -29.00
CA GLY A 1165 13.75 0.46 -27.72
C GLY A 1165 14.62 -0.08 -26.56
N GLY A 1166 14.00 -0.29 -25.40
CA GLY A 1166 14.68 -0.77 -24.19
C GLY A 1166 15.89 0.07 -23.79
N VAL A 1167 16.99 -0.58 -23.42
CA VAL A 1167 18.24 0.07 -22.96
C VAL A 1167 18.86 1.02 -24.00
N TYR A 1168 18.53 0.88 -25.29
CA TYR A 1168 19.07 1.75 -26.34
C TYR A 1168 18.38 3.12 -26.40
N ALA A 1169 17.09 3.19 -26.04
CA ALA A 1169 16.33 4.43 -26.04
C ALA A 1169 16.69 5.36 -24.86
N GLU A 1170 17.23 4.78 -23.78
CA GLU A 1170 17.63 5.46 -22.54
C GLU A 1170 19.01 6.14 -22.63
N TRP A 1171 19.73 5.96 -23.75
CA TRP A 1171 21.06 6.53 -23.95
C TRP A 1171 21.08 7.70 -24.94
N SER A 1172 21.93 8.68 -24.67
CA SER A 1172 22.27 9.80 -25.55
C SER A 1172 23.74 9.74 -25.94
N ILE A 1173 23.98 9.34 -27.19
CA ILE A 1173 25.29 9.27 -27.82
C ILE A 1173 25.39 10.41 -28.83
N THR A 1174 26.20 11.42 -28.51
CA THR A 1174 26.44 12.55 -29.41
C THR A 1174 27.33 12.11 -30.58
N PRO A 1175 26.93 12.32 -31.85
CA PRO A 1175 27.76 12.01 -33.01
C PRO A 1175 29.07 12.81 -32.97
N ASP A 1176 30.20 12.12 -33.06
CA ASP A 1176 31.53 12.74 -33.00
C ASP A 1176 32.56 11.88 -33.77
N PHE A 1177 33.48 12.57 -34.44
CA PHE A 1177 34.62 11.98 -35.16
C PHE A 1177 35.96 12.27 -34.47
N SER A 1178 35.95 12.74 -33.21
CA SER A 1178 37.16 12.96 -32.43
C SER A 1178 38.03 11.70 -32.38
N GLU A 1179 39.32 11.93 -32.56
CA GLU A 1179 40.35 10.93 -32.42
C GLU A 1179 40.46 10.49 -30.95
N LEU A 1180 40.41 9.19 -30.68
CA LEU A 1180 40.56 8.61 -29.33
C LEU A 1180 41.84 7.75 -29.24
N PRO A 1181 43.04 8.37 -29.19
CA PRO A 1181 44.33 7.67 -29.22
C PRO A 1181 44.43 6.53 -28.21
N TYR A 1182 43.94 6.75 -26.97
CA TYR A 1182 44.02 5.77 -25.89
C TYR A 1182 43.38 4.42 -26.25
N TRP A 1183 42.13 4.44 -26.73
CA TRP A 1183 41.41 3.19 -27.05
C TRP A 1183 41.89 2.57 -28.37
N LYS A 1184 42.42 3.37 -29.30
CA LYS A 1184 43.07 2.87 -30.52
C LYS A 1184 44.38 2.14 -30.20
N TRP A 1185 45.22 2.73 -29.35
CA TRP A 1185 46.43 2.10 -28.83
C TRP A 1185 46.10 0.81 -28.07
N PHE A 1186 45.10 0.83 -27.16
CA PHE A 1186 44.68 -0.35 -26.40
C PHE A 1186 44.32 -1.53 -27.31
N LEU A 1187 43.49 -1.30 -28.33
CA LEU A 1187 43.08 -2.35 -29.27
C LEU A 1187 44.26 -2.94 -30.03
N CYS A 1188 45.22 -2.11 -30.48
CA CYS A 1188 46.44 -2.57 -31.12
C CYS A 1188 47.33 -3.37 -30.15
N ARG A 1189 47.46 -2.91 -28.91
CA ARG A 1189 48.35 -3.48 -27.90
C ARG A 1189 47.87 -4.84 -27.39
N PHE A 1190 46.56 -4.97 -27.16
CA PHE A 1190 45.91 -6.16 -26.60
C PHE A 1190 45.13 -6.95 -27.65
N GLN A 1191 45.43 -6.76 -28.94
CA GLN A 1191 44.76 -7.45 -30.04
C GLN A 1191 44.69 -8.96 -29.79
N LYS A 1192 45.83 -9.61 -29.54
CA LYS A 1192 45.90 -11.07 -29.32
C LYS A 1192 45.08 -11.53 -28.12
N ASP A 1193 45.04 -10.74 -27.06
CA ASP A 1193 44.30 -11.06 -25.84
C ASP A 1193 42.78 -10.93 -26.05
N LEU A 1194 42.34 -9.92 -26.80
CA LEU A 1194 40.95 -9.76 -27.23
C LEU A 1194 40.52 -10.87 -28.19
N GLU A 1195 41.38 -11.25 -29.12
CA GLU A 1195 41.13 -12.35 -30.07
C GLU A 1195 40.99 -13.69 -29.34
N LYS A 1196 41.74 -13.88 -28.25
CA LYS A 1196 41.63 -15.05 -27.37
C LYS A 1196 40.35 -15.02 -26.53
N LYS A 1197 39.93 -13.84 -26.04
CA LYS A 1197 38.76 -13.69 -25.16
C LYS A 1197 37.43 -13.75 -25.91
N TYR A 1198 37.35 -13.17 -27.10
CA TYR A 1198 36.10 -13.04 -27.85
C TYR A 1198 36.16 -13.73 -29.23
N LYS A 1199 36.60 -13.01 -30.28
CA LYS A 1199 36.62 -13.42 -31.70
C LYS A 1199 37.77 -12.70 -32.45
N GLN A 1200 38.08 -13.10 -33.68
CA GLN A 1200 39.25 -12.62 -34.42
C GLN A 1200 39.04 -11.26 -35.11
N PHE A 1201 40.11 -10.60 -35.57
CA PHE A 1201 40.04 -9.46 -36.52
C PHE A 1201 40.52 -9.90 -37.92
N GLU A 1202 39.66 -10.49 -38.75
CA GLU A 1202 40.00 -11.01 -40.10
C GLU A 1202 39.47 -10.12 -41.26
N ASP A 1203 40.03 -10.32 -42.47
CA ASP A 1203 39.59 -9.73 -43.75
C ASP A 1203 39.36 -8.20 -43.81
N TYR A 1204 38.16 -7.74 -44.22
CA TYR A 1204 37.82 -6.34 -44.51
C TYR A 1204 37.67 -5.44 -43.26
N VAL A 1205 37.87 -5.99 -42.06
CA VAL A 1205 37.74 -5.28 -40.77
C VAL A 1205 39.02 -5.43 -39.93
N LYS A 1206 40.18 -5.43 -40.58
CA LYS A 1206 41.46 -5.32 -39.87
C LYS A 1206 41.51 -3.98 -39.12
N ILE A 1207 42.11 -4.00 -37.92
CA ILE A 1207 42.47 -2.77 -37.21
C ILE A 1207 43.31 -1.92 -38.18
N PRO A 1208 42.91 -0.66 -38.47
CA PRO A 1208 43.61 0.18 -39.44
C PRO A 1208 45.09 0.30 -39.11
N ASP A 1209 45.96 0.20 -40.12
CA ASP A 1209 47.41 0.28 -39.91
C ASP A 1209 47.83 1.63 -39.32
N GLU A 1210 47.05 2.69 -39.53
CA GLU A 1210 47.27 4.00 -38.89
C GLU A 1210 47.16 3.92 -37.36
N TRP A 1211 46.34 3.03 -36.82
CA TRP A 1211 46.17 2.90 -35.36
C TRP A 1211 47.38 2.25 -34.70
N ARG A 1212 48.23 1.57 -35.47
CA ARG A 1212 49.48 0.98 -34.98
C ARG A 1212 50.57 2.04 -34.77
N GLN A 1213 50.34 3.28 -35.22
CA GLN A 1213 51.26 4.39 -35.05
C GLN A 1213 51.13 5.07 -33.69
N TYR A 1214 49.98 4.91 -33.00
CA TYR A 1214 49.82 5.45 -31.65
C TYR A 1214 50.74 4.71 -30.68
N SER A 1215 51.63 5.47 -30.05
CA SER A 1215 52.49 5.02 -28.96
C SER A 1215 51.77 5.05 -27.61
N LYS A 1216 52.33 4.36 -26.62
CA LYS A 1216 51.86 4.42 -25.23
C LYS A 1216 51.88 5.84 -24.67
N ASP A 1217 52.90 6.62 -25.04
CA ASP A 1217 53.06 8.01 -24.59
C ASP A 1217 52.04 8.96 -25.23
N GLU A 1218 51.50 8.63 -26.40
CA GLU A 1218 50.39 9.38 -27.03
C GLU A 1218 49.01 8.94 -26.51
N ALA A 1219 48.93 7.76 -25.89
CA ALA A 1219 47.73 7.28 -25.23
C ALA A 1219 47.53 7.96 -23.85
N ILE A 1220 48.59 8.05 -23.05
CA ILE A 1220 48.62 8.61 -21.68
C ILE A 1220 48.57 10.14 -21.71
#